data_AF-A0A927X1F1-F1
#
_entry.id   AF-A0A927X1F1-F1
#
_cell.length_a   1.000
_cell.length_b   1.000
_cell.length_c   1.000
_cell.angle_alpha   90.00
_cell.angle_beta   90.00
_cell.angle_gamma   90.00
#
_symmetry.space_group_name_H-M   'P 1'
#
loop_
_entity.id
_entity.type
_entity.pdbx_description
1 polymer ?
#
loop_
_entity_poly.entity_id
_entity_poly.type
_entity_poly.pdbx_seq_one_letter_code
_entity_poly.pdbx_strand_id
1 'polypeptide(L)'
;MKKIIKVCTLIFVLVLLFSVTSCKIFNKHKDPVIESIQIVESSVPSKIYTTEINDKLDDIQIQVLKSDDSTETINLSTSMISSEDLSKLQTAGTHTIKVSYEGFETTLTINVEVKNDGNNNPTDIEYTVLVKDIAGKPLKGFYVMFYDGDEKLTEGYTNAEGKFVTNLSPKNYDVVVEGRDGYYLNREMFQTDLIGSVIEVEAEIESLKGVEGDIFTTYELGDVMYDFTLTNTEGESLSLYDLLEKNKLVILNFWYTTCSACYYEFPYMVEAYESTYIDSLGNKKAYKDDVVIIAINPTIAGNGDTLDDVKGFKESMGLTFDVALDIDGDTENLTFDPLFTNQFSISAYPTTIFIDSYGLIAEIGVGAVTATDKWTQTFDKYLQDDYYPTYTGQSGEEDYMEEPDIQQEDSSVLEDAVNGTNHDGSRFEGTYSPEDGDDAKYSWPWVVEEFNGKQTIKPSNQDKNPSYSIVYITTYLKVGEVLTFDYFASTEEYDYLYVIVDNAIATQIVGKSPDWETSYAYLALEEREYEIAFCYLKDESYSSGEDAVYVSNIRILREEDIDKETYIFRECATGSINEFTMSYQNYVNVVYNEEDGYYHVGTATGPYLLADMLSGTKWNNSTLYEICLEGKCIGADGVDYNAVIEEYSVYASNSEVGYTPVTKVLADALKEVCKALGDDLAKNNQNQWLEVCVYYSAYGTGGKELGLPTVGVMPFEPIMFEGNGIYTPATASGMIDRIILPRGIIFGFIPEKSGVYKFYSTEQIETQGWICDENGEAIAEPDYGLREYAKILSNGGQLDDNFVAYIYLEQGKLYLFRACFYDINEYSSIEVEMSFVADTKELLTIASPGFFTSSDDEMSDIISGNYVDVEIGDDGFYHVKDSLASDNYVYCDMAYINNITGVTLLQALSSKYNAFDFSRDEFGQKIVDEDGYYRVTYFDDQNNMIRYYVCYDKNNEYFEVENIGDNGYTEENGYTYVKFTDEDLEKIGLKDYTEYVTEYVNSNMVTNEHLELYGCVKVDEQFAKVLGLLMDKYTFEGVEFSWLKLCYYFKYLGPTSSN
;
A
#
# COMPACT_ATOMS: atom_id res chain seq x y z
N MET A 1 30.51 4.08 -40.16
CA MET A 1 30.54 3.01 -41.20
C MET A 1 31.71 3.26 -42.16
N LYS A 2 32.57 2.24 -42.38
CA LYS A 2 33.73 2.16 -43.30
C LYS A 2 35.13 2.27 -42.68
N LYS A 3 35.72 1.07 -42.59
CA LYS A 3 37.08 0.70 -43.02
C LYS A 3 38.21 1.04 -42.03
N ILE A 4 38.81 0.04 -41.38
CA ILE A 4 39.55 -1.10 -41.96
C ILE A 4 40.43 -0.67 -43.13
N ILE A 5 41.73 -0.47 -42.84
CA ILE A 5 42.90 -0.92 -43.61
C ILE A 5 44.08 -0.77 -42.63
N LYS A 6 44.49 -1.89 -42.01
CA LYS A 6 45.52 -2.80 -42.56
C LYS A 6 46.88 -2.12 -42.65
N VAL A 7 47.77 -2.50 -41.75
CA VAL A 7 48.88 -3.44 -42.02
C VAL A 7 49.12 -4.18 -40.68
N CYS A 8 48.63 -5.39 -40.40
CA CYS A 8 48.70 -6.64 -41.16
C CYS A 8 50.12 -6.96 -41.66
N THR A 9 50.97 -7.45 -40.76
CA THR A 9 51.98 -8.46 -41.10
C THR A 9 52.08 -9.49 -39.98
N LEU A 10 50.99 -10.24 -39.76
CA LEU A 10 51.03 -11.68 -39.46
C LEU A 10 49.62 -12.29 -39.66
N ILE A 11 49.02 -12.03 -40.83
CA ILE A 11 47.91 -12.84 -41.35
C ILE A 11 48.50 -13.73 -42.44
N PHE A 12 48.76 -14.97 -42.07
CA PHE A 12 49.04 -16.12 -42.93
C PHE A 12 48.90 -17.33 -42.00
N VAL A 13 47.68 -17.75 -41.64
CA VAL A 13 46.86 -18.80 -42.28
C VAL A 13 45.52 -18.78 -41.51
N LEU A 14 44.31 -18.69 -42.05
CA LEU A 14 43.77 -18.54 -43.40
C LEU A 14 42.27 -18.24 -43.18
N VAL A 15 41.78 -17.05 -43.55
CA VAL A 15 40.33 -16.79 -43.69
C VAL A 15 40.08 -16.39 -45.14
N LEU A 16 39.35 -17.27 -45.84
CA LEU A 16 38.41 -17.07 -46.95
C LEU A 16 38.72 -16.03 -48.05
N LEU A 17 38.83 -16.49 -49.30
CA LEU A 17 38.07 -15.99 -50.47
C LEU A 17 38.51 -16.70 -51.76
N PHE A 18 37.59 -17.42 -52.41
CA PHE A 18 37.24 -17.20 -53.82
C PHE A 18 35.87 -17.82 -54.10
N SER A 19 35.06 -17.08 -54.85
CA SER A 19 33.65 -17.34 -55.11
C SER A 19 33.43 -18.20 -56.38
N VAL A 20 32.38 -19.03 -56.30
CA VAL A 20 31.50 -19.61 -57.35
C VAL A 20 32.03 -20.64 -58.35
N THR A 21 31.18 -21.67 -58.52
CA THR A 21 31.18 -22.86 -59.42
C THR A 21 32.03 -24.03 -58.92
N SER A 22 31.51 -25.26 -58.73
CA SER A 22 30.38 -25.94 -59.37
C SER A 22 29.86 -27.13 -58.54
N CYS A 23 28.53 -27.26 -58.42
CA CYS A 23 27.72 -28.48 -58.35
C CYS A 23 28.39 -29.83 -57.98
N LYS A 24 28.08 -30.39 -56.78
CA LYS A 24 27.28 -31.63 -56.57
C LYS A 24 27.45 -32.27 -55.16
N ILE A 25 26.33 -32.29 -54.41
CA ILE A 25 25.70 -33.44 -53.71
C ILE A 25 26.40 -34.11 -52.49
N PHE A 26 25.74 -33.95 -51.32
CA PHE A 26 25.47 -34.87 -50.20
C PHE A 26 26.41 -36.06 -49.89
N ASN A 27 26.89 -36.12 -48.64
CA ASN A 27 26.58 -37.23 -47.74
C ASN A 27 26.63 -36.79 -46.26
N LYS A 28 25.54 -37.01 -45.52
CA LYS A 28 25.47 -36.98 -44.06
C LYS A 28 26.41 -38.08 -43.52
N HIS A 29 27.40 -37.73 -42.69
CA HIS A 29 27.84 -38.66 -41.66
C HIS A 29 26.96 -38.38 -40.44
N LYS A 30 26.08 -39.33 -40.11
CA LYS A 30 25.44 -39.37 -38.79
C LYS A 30 26.53 -39.65 -37.77
N ASP A 31 26.48 -39.00 -36.62
CA ASP A 31 27.29 -39.41 -35.48
C ASP A 31 27.00 -40.90 -35.19
N PRO A 32 28.05 -41.69 -34.89
CA PRO A 32 27.90 -43.12 -34.70
C PRO A 32 27.08 -43.38 -33.43
N VAL A 33 26.02 -44.19 -33.56
CA VAL A 33 25.06 -44.50 -32.49
C VAL A 33 25.58 -45.72 -31.71
N ILE A 34 25.32 -45.78 -30.41
CA ILE A 34 25.67 -46.93 -29.57
C ILE A 34 24.93 -48.18 -30.09
N GLU A 35 25.65 -49.28 -30.24
CA GLU A 35 25.07 -50.58 -30.65
C GLU A 35 25.06 -51.60 -29.52
N SER A 36 26.06 -51.56 -28.64
CA SER A 36 26.11 -52.42 -27.46
C SER A 36 27.12 -51.90 -26.43
N ILE A 37 26.96 -52.38 -25.20
CA ILE A 37 27.92 -52.18 -24.12
C ILE A 37 28.43 -53.54 -23.64
N GLN A 38 29.70 -53.60 -23.26
CA GLN A 38 30.35 -54.81 -22.75
C GLN A 38 31.24 -54.49 -21.55
N ILE A 39 31.27 -55.38 -20.57
CA ILE A 39 32.21 -55.27 -19.45
C ILE A 39 33.63 -55.56 -19.96
N VAL A 40 34.58 -54.69 -19.61
CA VAL A 40 35.99 -54.95 -19.81
C VAL A 40 36.44 -55.92 -18.72
N GLU A 41 36.38 -57.23 -18.98
CA GLU A 41 36.64 -58.29 -17.99
C GLU A 41 37.98 -58.14 -17.24
N SER A 42 39.00 -57.55 -17.88
CA SER A 42 40.30 -57.30 -17.22
C SER A 42 40.28 -56.18 -16.18
N SER A 43 39.24 -55.34 -16.17
CA SER A 43 39.03 -54.30 -15.16
C SER A 43 38.26 -54.81 -13.94
N VAL A 44 37.59 -55.97 -14.04
CA VAL A 44 36.81 -56.55 -12.95
C VAL A 44 37.76 -57.14 -11.90
N PRO A 45 37.74 -56.64 -10.64
CA PRO A 45 38.57 -57.20 -9.59
C PRO A 45 38.22 -58.67 -9.33
N SER A 46 39.22 -59.51 -9.11
CA SER A 46 39.02 -60.94 -8.79
C SER A 46 38.29 -61.18 -7.47
N LYS A 47 38.21 -60.14 -6.63
CA LYS A 47 37.61 -60.10 -5.31
C LYS A 47 37.30 -58.66 -4.95
N ILE A 48 36.09 -58.40 -4.45
CA ILE A 48 35.69 -57.12 -3.86
C ILE A 48 35.21 -57.40 -2.44
N TYR A 49 35.66 -56.60 -1.48
CA TYR A 49 35.08 -56.67 -0.14
C TYR A 49 33.81 -55.83 -0.08
N THR A 50 32.83 -56.29 0.68
CA THR A 50 31.59 -55.54 1.04
C THR A 50 31.89 -54.07 1.38
N THR A 51 32.91 -53.82 2.21
CA THR A 51 33.34 -52.47 2.65
C THR A 51 34.05 -51.62 1.58
N GLU A 52 34.39 -52.18 0.42
CA GLU A 52 35.12 -51.51 -0.65
C GLU A 52 34.29 -51.43 -1.94
N ILE A 53 33.00 -51.78 -1.86
CA ILE A 53 32.22 -52.05 -3.07
C ILE A 53 31.95 -50.80 -3.89
N ASN A 54 31.59 -49.68 -3.23
CA ASN A 54 31.33 -48.42 -3.93
C ASN A 54 32.61 -47.90 -4.60
N ASP A 55 33.74 -47.94 -3.89
CA ASP A 55 35.06 -47.53 -4.43
C ASP A 55 35.54 -48.42 -5.58
N LYS A 56 35.18 -49.71 -5.57
CA LYS A 56 35.63 -50.69 -6.55
C LYS A 56 34.71 -50.87 -7.74
N LEU A 57 33.48 -50.36 -7.68
CA LEU A 57 32.61 -50.33 -8.85
C LEU A 57 33.14 -49.32 -9.88
N ASP A 58 33.63 -48.16 -9.44
CA ASP A 58 34.20 -47.12 -10.32
C ASP A 58 35.50 -47.54 -11.01
N ASP A 59 36.20 -48.55 -10.48
CA ASP A 59 37.38 -49.17 -11.09
C ASP A 59 37.01 -50.08 -12.28
N ILE A 60 35.74 -50.49 -12.41
CA ILE A 60 35.27 -51.39 -13.48
C ILE A 60 34.94 -50.57 -14.72
N GLN A 61 35.49 -50.98 -15.86
CA GLN A 61 35.33 -50.30 -17.14
C GLN A 61 34.31 -50.99 -18.04
N ILE A 62 33.53 -50.17 -18.72
CA ILE A 62 32.56 -50.57 -19.74
C ILE A 62 33.07 -50.10 -21.10
N GLN A 63 33.11 -51.01 -22.07
CA GLN A 63 33.38 -50.68 -23.46
C GLN A 63 32.07 -50.47 -24.21
N VAL A 64 31.90 -49.27 -24.76
CA VAL A 64 30.77 -48.86 -25.58
C VAL A 64 31.15 -49.04 -27.05
N LEU A 65 30.45 -49.93 -27.75
CA LEU A 65 30.63 -50.16 -29.18
C LEU A 65 29.64 -49.30 -29.97
N LYS A 66 30.15 -48.55 -30.95
CA LYS A 66 29.34 -47.67 -31.81
C LYS A 66 29.21 -48.24 -33.22
N SER A 67 28.22 -47.76 -33.97
CA SER A 67 27.84 -48.27 -35.29
C SER A 67 28.88 -48.12 -36.41
N ASP A 68 30.00 -47.46 -36.14
CA ASP A 68 31.13 -47.29 -37.06
C ASP A 68 32.36 -48.13 -36.66
N ASP A 69 32.16 -49.15 -35.83
CA ASP A 69 33.19 -50.01 -35.23
C ASP A 69 34.16 -49.28 -34.28
N SER A 70 33.91 -48.00 -33.95
CA SER A 70 34.67 -47.30 -32.91
C SER A 70 34.25 -47.77 -31.51
N THR A 71 35.19 -47.70 -30.57
CA THR A 71 34.95 -48.05 -29.17
C THR A 71 35.33 -46.91 -28.25
N GLU A 72 34.55 -46.75 -27.18
CA GLU A 72 34.80 -45.81 -26.10
C GLU A 72 34.81 -46.58 -24.78
N THR A 73 35.66 -46.18 -23.84
CA THR A 73 35.74 -46.80 -22.51
C THR A 73 35.28 -45.79 -21.47
N ILE A 74 34.30 -46.17 -20.67
CA ILE A 74 33.79 -45.39 -19.53
C ILE A 74 33.93 -46.22 -18.26
N ASN A 75 33.95 -45.54 -17.10
CA ASN A 75 33.88 -46.23 -15.81
C ASN A 75 32.42 -46.51 -15.45
N LEU A 76 32.18 -47.65 -14.82
CA LEU A 76 30.90 -48.00 -14.21
C LEU A 76 30.62 -47.03 -13.06
N SER A 77 29.36 -46.65 -12.86
CA SER A 77 28.92 -45.90 -11.68
C SER A 77 27.68 -46.56 -11.09
N THR A 78 27.38 -46.29 -9.83
CA THR A 78 26.24 -46.89 -9.11
C THR A 78 24.89 -46.57 -9.76
N SER A 79 24.75 -45.42 -10.43
CA SER A 79 23.54 -45.04 -11.16
C SER A 79 23.27 -45.91 -12.41
N MET A 80 24.26 -46.67 -12.88
CA MET A 80 24.12 -47.62 -13.98
C MET A 80 23.58 -48.99 -13.51
N ILE A 81 23.33 -49.18 -12.21
CA ILE A 81 22.88 -50.44 -11.60
C ILE A 81 21.55 -50.18 -10.88
N SER A 82 20.59 -51.09 -11.01
CA SER A 82 19.31 -50.98 -10.30
C SER A 82 19.47 -51.19 -8.79
N SER A 83 18.60 -50.56 -7.98
CA SER A 83 18.58 -50.74 -6.52
C SER A 83 18.40 -52.22 -6.12
N GLU A 84 17.63 -53.00 -6.89
CA GLU A 84 17.48 -54.44 -6.67
C GLU A 84 18.79 -55.20 -6.88
N ASP A 85 19.56 -54.86 -7.92
CA ASP A 85 20.84 -55.50 -8.19
C ASP A 85 21.95 -55.04 -7.23
N LEU A 86 21.95 -53.77 -6.81
CA LEU A 86 22.81 -53.25 -5.75
C LEU A 86 22.56 -53.99 -4.43
N SER A 87 21.30 -54.28 -4.09
CA SER A 87 20.96 -55.01 -2.87
C SER A 87 21.54 -56.44 -2.83
N LYS A 88 21.70 -57.09 -3.99
CA LYS A 88 22.32 -58.44 -4.06
C LYS A 88 23.76 -58.42 -3.56
N LEU A 89 24.46 -57.31 -3.81
CA LEU A 89 25.85 -57.12 -3.43
C LEU A 89 26.05 -56.92 -1.92
N GLN A 90 24.97 -56.76 -1.14
CA GLN A 90 25.01 -56.72 0.32
C GLN A 90 25.29 -58.09 0.95
N THR A 91 25.38 -59.18 0.18
CA THR A 91 25.68 -60.50 0.73
C THR A 91 27.00 -61.04 0.17
N ALA A 92 27.74 -61.83 0.96
CA ALA A 92 28.92 -62.49 0.42
C ALA A 92 28.54 -63.62 -0.53
N GLY A 93 29.22 -63.67 -1.67
CA GLY A 93 28.96 -64.64 -2.73
C GLY A 93 29.24 -64.08 -4.11
N THR A 94 29.03 -64.93 -5.11
CA THR A 94 29.10 -64.53 -6.51
C THR A 94 27.74 -64.03 -6.97
N HIS A 95 27.68 -62.77 -7.38
CA HIS A 95 26.47 -62.10 -7.82
C HIS A 95 26.58 -61.72 -9.29
N THR A 96 25.49 -61.89 -10.01
CA THR A 96 25.36 -61.37 -11.38
C THR A 96 24.35 -60.23 -11.34
N ILE A 97 24.83 -59.02 -11.65
CA ILE A 97 24.06 -57.78 -11.67
C ILE A 97 23.91 -57.27 -13.10
N LYS A 98 22.85 -56.53 -13.37
CA LYS A 98 22.71 -55.82 -14.64
C LYS A 98 23.34 -54.44 -14.57
N VAL A 99 23.96 -54.06 -15.68
CA VAL A 99 24.55 -52.73 -15.90
C VAL A 99 23.88 -52.13 -17.12
N SER A 100 23.37 -50.91 -16.99
CA SER A 100 22.63 -50.21 -18.03
C SER A 100 23.26 -48.85 -18.35
N TYR A 101 23.39 -48.53 -19.63
CA TYR A 101 23.90 -47.24 -20.11
C TYR A 101 23.22 -46.84 -21.42
N GLU A 102 22.65 -45.64 -21.47
CA GLU A 102 22.02 -45.05 -22.68
C GLU A 102 21.02 -46.01 -23.39
N GLY A 103 20.24 -46.78 -22.60
CA GLY A 103 19.22 -47.71 -23.08
C GLY A 103 19.72 -49.12 -23.46
N PHE A 104 21.01 -49.43 -23.27
CA PHE A 104 21.60 -50.76 -23.50
C PHE A 104 21.96 -51.43 -22.17
N GLU A 105 21.83 -52.76 -22.10
CA GLU A 105 22.13 -53.54 -20.89
C GLU A 105 23.23 -54.59 -21.15
N THR A 106 24.04 -54.84 -20.13
CA THR A 106 24.94 -55.99 -20.04
C THR A 106 24.91 -56.59 -18.63
N THR A 107 25.59 -57.71 -18.41
CA THR A 107 25.65 -58.36 -17.10
C THR A 107 27.07 -58.38 -16.58
N LEU A 108 27.25 -57.99 -15.33
CA LEU A 108 28.52 -58.02 -14.62
C LEU A 108 28.43 -59.09 -13.53
N THR A 109 29.43 -59.97 -13.45
CA THR A 109 29.53 -60.95 -12.36
C THR A 109 30.64 -60.54 -11.40
N ILE A 110 30.30 -60.32 -10.13
CA ILE A 110 31.21 -59.88 -9.08
C ILE A 110 31.23 -60.92 -7.96
N ASN A 111 32.42 -61.23 -7.46
CA ASN A 111 32.57 -62.03 -6.25
C ASN A 111 32.81 -61.11 -5.03
N VAL A 112 31.80 -61.03 -4.15
CA VAL A 112 31.80 -60.18 -2.96
C VAL A 112 32.15 -61.01 -1.72
N GLU A 113 33.06 -60.52 -0.89
CA GLU A 113 33.45 -61.15 0.38
C GLU A 113 33.24 -60.19 1.57
N VAL A 114 32.92 -60.75 2.76
CA VAL A 114 32.91 -59.94 3.99
C VAL A 114 34.34 -59.75 4.49
N LYS A 115 34.72 -58.50 4.78
CA LYS A 115 35.97 -58.19 5.47
C LYS A 115 35.71 -58.31 6.97
N ASN A 116 36.38 -59.27 7.63
CA ASN A 116 36.29 -59.46 9.07
C ASN A 116 37.55 -58.92 9.75
N ASP A 117 37.40 -58.33 10.93
CA ASP A 117 38.49 -57.80 11.78
C ASP A 117 39.48 -58.85 12.34
N GLY A 118 39.39 -60.10 11.87
CA GLY A 118 40.12 -61.25 12.39
C GLY A 118 39.42 -62.01 13.53
N ASN A 119 38.32 -61.48 14.08
CA ASN A 119 37.49 -62.10 15.12
C ASN A 119 36.05 -62.42 14.68
N ASN A 120 35.76 -62.39 13.38
CA ASN A 120 34.42 -62.58 12.79
C ASN A 120 33.39 -61.50 13.17
N ASN A 121 33.83 -60.33 13.65
CA ASN A 121 32.95 -59.17 13.73
C ASN A 121 33.04 -58.39 12.40
N PRO A 122 31.90 -57.93 11.85
CA PRO A 122 31.94 -57.05 10.68
C PRO A 122 32.65 -55.74 11.06
N THR A 123 33.65 -55.35 10.28
CA THR A 123 34.32 -54.05 10.44
C THR A 123 33.33 -52.91 10.22
N ASP A 124 33.51 -51.81 10.95
CA ASP A 124 32.71 -50.60 10.74
C ASP A 124 32.78 -50.16 9.27
N ILE A 125 31.63 -49.78 8.73
CA ILE A 125 31.43 -49.29 7.37
C ILE A 125 31.10 -47.81 7.45
N GLU A 126 31.64 -47.03 6.52
CA GLU A 126 31.30 -45.62 6.37
C GLU A 126 29.91 -45.47 5.74
N TYR A 127 29.01 -44.78 6.43
CA TYR A 127 27.68 -44.40 5.94
C TYR A 127 27.61 -42.88 5.81
N THR A 128 26.94 -42.42 4.75
CA THR A 128 26.47 -41.05 4.65
C THR A 128 25.03 -40.98 5.10
N VAL A 129 24.75 -40.17 6.11
CA VAL A 129 23.40 -39.82 6.56
C VAL A 129 23.01 -38.53 5.87
N LEU A 130 21.84 -38.51 5.24
CA LEU A 130 21.28 -37.33 4.57
C LEU A 130 20.01 -36.93 5.31
N VAL A 131 20.05 -35.78 6.01
CA VAL A 131 18.89 -35.23 6.70
C VAL A 131 18.18 -34.26 5.76
N LYS A 132 16.86 -34.41 5.61
CA LYS A 132 16.00 -33.57 4.76
C LYS A 132 14.80 -33.03 5.53
N ASP A 133 14.18 -31.95 5.07
CA ASP A 133 12.86 -31.51 5.56
C ASP A 133 11.70 -32.31 4.91
N ILE A 134 10.46 -31.97 5.31
CA ILE A 134 9.22 -32.55 4.77
C ILE A 134 9.03 -32.33 3.26
N ALA A 135 9.69 -31.33 2.67
CA ALA A 135 9.70 -31.06 1.24
C ALA A 135 10.84 -31.78 0.49
N GLY A 136 11.66 -32.56 1.21
CA GLY A 136 12.78 -33.33 0.66
C GLY A 136 14.09 -32.56 0.47
N LYS A 137 14.20 -31.34 1.02
CA LYS A 137 15.39 -30.47 0.91
C LYS A 137 16.44 -30.79 1.97
N PRO A 138 17.76 -30.83 1.65
CA PRO A 138 18.80 -31.15 2.62
C PRO A 138 18.97 -30.10 3.72
N LEU A 139 19.12 -30.54 4.98
CA LEU A 139 19.18 -29.68 6.16
C LEU A 139 20.59 -29.58 6.77
N LYS A 140 21.18 -28.37 6.73
CA LYS A 140 22.52 -28.06 7.28
C LYS A 140 22.47 -27.80 8.78
N GLY A 141 23.51 -28.23 9.51
CA GLY A 141 23.71 -27.87 10.92
C GLY A 141 22.86 -28.67 11.92
N PHE A 142 22.21 -29.75 11.47
CA PHE A 142 21.41 -30.64 12.30
C PHE A 142 22.30 -31.64 13.03
N TYR A 143 22.04 -31.86 14.31
CA TYR A 143 22.81 -32.74 15.16
C TYR A 143 22.26 -34.17 15.10
N VAL A 144 23.01 -35.07 14.48
CA VAL A 144 22.63 -36.47 14.29
C VAL A 144 23.34 -37.33 15.32
N MET A 145 22.62 -38.24 15.98
CA MET A 145 23.14 -39.18 16.97
C MET A 145 22.64 -40.60 16.70
N PHE A 146 23.54 -41.60 16.75
CA PHE A 146 23.16 -43.02 16.68
C PHE A 146 23.32 -43.69 18.05
N TYR A 147 22.36 -44.55 18.39
CA TYR A 147 22.31 -45.34 19.61
C TYR A 147 22.19 -46.84 19.33
N ASP A 148 22.83 -47.65 20.16
CA ASP A 148 22.57 -49.09 20.30
C ASP A 148 21.95 -49.34 21.68
N GLY A 149 20.61 -49.44 21.72
CA GLY A 149 19.86 -49.41 22.96
C GLY A 149 19.97 -48.03 23.64
N ASP A 150 20.55 -47.98 24.83
CA ASP A 150 20.75 -46.73 25.59
C ASP A 150 22.15 -46.12 25.39
N GLU A 151 23.05 -46.80 24.67
CA GLU A 151 24.43 -46.36 24.47
C GLU A 151 24.56 -45.56 23.16
N LYS A 152 24.97 -44.30 23.27
CA LYS A 152 25.29 -43.43 22.13
C LYS A 152 26.64 -43.81 21.53
N LEU A 153 26.69 -44.09 20.23
CA LEU A 153 27.88 -44.59 19.55
C LEU A 153 28.64 -43.53 18.77
N THR A 154 27.93 -42.71 17.99
CA THR A 154 28.51 -41.68 17.13
C THR A 154 27.54 -40.51 16.98
N GLU A 155 28.09 -39.33 16.71
CA GLU A 155 27.34 -38.09 16.56
C GLU A 155 28.09 -37.07 15.69
N GLY A 156 27.36 -36.12 15.13
CA GLY A 156 27.93 -34.99 14.43
C GLY A 156 26.87 -34.11 13.76
N TYR A 157 27.35 -33.06 13.11
CA TYR A 157 26.50 -32.09 12.45
C TYR A 157 26.48 -32.32 10.94
N THR A 158 25.32 -32.12 10.31
CA THR A 158 25.19 -32.13 8.86
C THR A 158 25.91 -30.94 8.22
N ASN A 159 26.54 -31.16 7.07
CA ASN A 159 27.19 -30.12 6.27
C ASN A 159 26.18 -29.33 5.40
N ALA A 160 26.66 -28.44 4.53
CA ALA A 160 25.81 -27.62 3.66
C ALA A 160 24.93 -28.42 2.67
N GLU A 161 25.24 -29.70 2.44
CA GLU A 161 24.45 -30.60 1.59
C GLU A 161 23.53 -31.51 2.43
N GLY A 162 23.32 -31.20 3.72
CA GLY A 162 22.53 -32.01 4.65
C GLY A 162 23.17 -33.34 5.03
N LYS A 163 24.47 -33.53 4.76
CA LYS A 163 25.16 -34.82 4.93
C LYS A 163 26.01 -34.88 6.19
N PHE A 164 25.91 -36.00 6.91
CA PHE A 164 26.81 -36.39 8.00
C PHE A 164 27.42 -37.76 7.71
N VAL A 165 28.74 -37.91 7.82
CA VAL A 165 29.45 -39.16 7.52
C VAL A 165 29.90 -39.83 8.82
N THR A 166 29.59 -41.12 8.99
CA THR A 166 29.96 -41.87 10.19
C THR A 166 30.34 -43.32 9.89
N ASN A 167 31.12 -43.94 10.78
CA ASN A 167 31.49 -45.34 10.69
C ASN A 167 30.68 -46.17 11.70
N LEU A 168 29.96 -47.18 11.21
CA LEU A 168 29.09 -48.05 12.04
C LEU A 168 29.22 -49.51 11.63
N SER A 169 29.07 -50.44 12.59
CA SER A 169 28.95 -51.86 12.27
C SER A 169 27.56 -52.16 11.65
N PRO A 170 27.42 -53.04 10.65
CA PRO A 170 26.12 -53.37 10.06
C PRO A 170 25.15 -54.05 11.05
N LYS A 171 24.18 -53.29 11.57
CA LYS A 171 23.06 -53.73 12.43
C LYS A 171 21.97 -52.65 12.55
N ASN A 172 20.99 -52.87 13.41
CA ASN A 172 19.96 -51.88 13.72
C ASN A 172 20.47 -50.87 14.74
N TYR A 173 20.19 -49.59 14.50
CA TYR A 173 20.46 -48.48 15.40
C TYR A 173 19.23 -47.60 15.55
N ASP A 174 19.10 -46.98 16.71
CA ASP A 174 18.17 -45.88 16.90
C ASP A 174 18.88 -44.57 16.49
N VAL A 175 18.27 -43.78 15.62
CA VAL A 175 18.77 -42.48 15.19
C VAL A 175 17.92 -41.39 15.81
N VAL A 176 18.60 -40.37 16.33
CA VAL A 176 17.98 -39.15 16.85
C VAL A 176 18.59 -37.98 16.10
N VAL A 177 17.75 -37.07 15.64
CA VAL A 177 18.18 -35.82 15.01
C VAL A 177 17.62 -34.67 15.82
N GLU A 178 18.49 -33.76 16.25
CA GLU A 178 18.15 -32.54 16.97
C GLU A 178 18.54 -31.33 16.11
N GLY A 179 17.56 -30.46 15.81
CA GLY A 179 17.79 -29.16 15.20
C GLY A 179 17.97 -28.06 16.24
N ARG A 180 18.36 -26.85 15.80
CA ARG A 180 17.94 -25.61 16.47
C ARG A 180 16.53 -25.27 15.95
N ASP A 181 15.76 -24.54 16.76
CA ASP A 181 14.53 -23.88 16.30
C ASP A 181 13.36 -24.84 15.92
N GLY A 182 13.01 -25.77 16.81
CA GLY A 182 11.72 -26.48 16.74
C GLY A 182 11.68 -27.78 15.92
N TYR A 183 12.77 -28.15 15.25
CA TYR A 183 12.90 -29.46 14.59
C TYR A 183 13.36 -30.58 15.53
N TYR A 184 12.65 -31.71 15.50
CA TYR A 184 13.00 -32.91 16.26
C TYR A 184 12.62 -34.16 15.45
N LEU A 185 13.42 -35.21 15.56
CA LEU A 185 12.99 -36.54 15.13
C LEU A 185 12.69 -37.39 16.36
N ASN A 186 11.49 -37.97 16.41
CA ASN A 186 11.26 -39.08 17.33
C ASN A 186 12.26 -40.21 17.03
N ARG A 187 12.72 -40.91 18.06
CA ARG A 187 13.73 -41.97 17.96
C ARG A 187 13.31 -43.04 16.94
N GLU A 188 13.93 -43.03 15.76
CA GLU A 188 13.61 -43.96 14.67
C GLU A 188 14.66 -45.06 14.51
N MET A 189 14.23 -46.26 14.17
CA MET A 189 15.13 -47.41 14.01
C MET A 189 15.57 -47.57 12.55
N PHE A 190 16.87 -47.45 12.31
CA PHE A 190 17.47 -47.67 10.99
C PHE A 190 18.31 -48.95 10.97
N GLN A 191 18.15 -49.73 9.89
CA GLN A 191 18.99 -50.89 9.64
C GLN A 191 20.13 -50.51 8.68
N THR A 192 21.36 -50.57 9.16
CA THR A 192 22.56 -50.33 8.35
C THR A 192 22.93 -51.58 7.52
N ASP A 193 23.38 -51.37 6.29
CA ASP A 193 23.65 -52.44 5.32
C ASP A 193 25.13 -52.76 5.14
N LEU A 194 25.48 -53.78 4.36
CA LEU A 194 26.88 -54.19 4.19
C LEU A 194 27.68 -53.36 3.16
N ILE A 195 27.08 -52.32 2.57
CA ILE A 195 27.69 -51.59 1.43
C ILE A 195 27.75 -50.08 1.64
N GLY A 196 27.30 -49.56 2.78
CA GLY A 196 27.40 -48.13 3.09
C GLY A 196 26.35 -47.30 2.36
N SER A 197 25.14 -47.83 2.13
CA SER A 197 24.08 -47.04 1.47
C SER A 197 23.75 -45.78 2.25
N VAL A 198 23.29 -44.74 1.54
CA VAL A 198 22.87 -43.48 2.15
C VAL A 198 21.68 -43.75 3.07
N ILE A 199 21.77 -43.28 4.31
CA ILE A 199 20.69 -43.32 5.30
C ILE A 199 19.94 -41.99 5.17
N GLU A 200 18.77 -42.00 4.57
CA GLU A 200 17.92 -40.80 4.46
C GLU A 200 17.05 -40.67 5.71
N VAL A 201 17.05 -39.48 6.31
CA VAL A 201 16.28 -39.15 7.51
C VAL A 201 15.50 -37.87 7.22
N GLU A 202 14.18 -37.92 7.36
CA GLU A 202 13.31 -36.76 7.17
C GLU A 202 13.01 -36.13 8.52
N ALA A 203 13.49 -34.91 8.79
CA ALA A 203 13.26 -34.22 10.05
C ALA A 203 11.80 -33.72 10.12
N GLU A 204 11.08 -34.12 11.17
CA GLU A 204 9.72 -33.63 11.45
C GLU A 204 9.76 -32.36 12.33
N ILE A 205 8.66 -31.61 12.30
CA ILE A 205 8.41 -30.41 13.13
C ILE A 205 7.29 -30.79 14.12
N GLU A 206 7.52 -30.69 15.44
CA GLU A 206 6.56 -31.20 16.46
C GLU A 206 5.23 -30.46 16.43
N SER A 207 5.29 -29.17 16.11
CA SER A 207 4.14 -28.27 16.13
C SER A 207 3.17 -28.46 14.94
N LEU A 208 3.61 -29.03 13.82
CA LEU A 208 2.78 -29.12 12.61
C LEU A 208 1.91 -30.39 12.52
N LYS A 209 2.15 -31.42 13.34
CA LYS A 209 1.44 -32.71 13.21
C LYS A 209 0.44 -32.94 14.35
N GLY A 210 -0.80 -32.47 14.16
CA GLY A 210 -1.95 -32.85 14.99
C GLY A 210 -2.03 -32.19 16.37
N VAL A 211 -1.34 -31.06 16.56
CA VAL A 211 -1.50 -30.18 17.72
C VAL A 211 -2.10 -28.88 17.21
N GLU A 212 -3.41 -28.69 17.39
CA GLU A 212 -4.04 -27.39 17.17
C GLU A 212 -3.62 -26.44 18.31
N GLY A 213 -3.25 -25.21 17.97
CA GLY A 213 -2.95 -24.17 18.96
C GLY A 213 -4.17 -23.85 19.84
N ASP A 214 -3.96 -23.61 21.13
CA ASP A 214 -5.02 -23.10 22.02
C ASP A 214 -5.36 -21.64 21.64
N ILE A 215 -6.57 -21.18 21.92
CA ILE A 215 -7.03 -19.80 21.69
C ILE A 215 -6.19 -18.74 22.44
N PHE A 216 -5.41 -19.18 23.44
CA PHE A 216 -4.48 -18.35 24.22
C PHE A 216 -3.04 -18.34 23.70
N THR A 217 -2.76 -19.04 22.59
CA THR A 217 -1.43 -19.06 21.99
C THR A 217 -1.18 -17.75 21.27
N THR A 218 -0.12 -17.03 21.60
CA THR A 218 0.30 -15.85 20.84
C THR A 218 1.53 -16.22 20.02
N TYR A 219 1.53 -15.84 18.74
CA TYR A 219 2.65 -16.03 17.83
C TYR A 219 3.31 -14.71 17.52
N GLU A 220 4.64 -14.73 17.50
CA GLU A 220 5.51 -13.64 17.08
C GLU A 220 6.40 -14.10 15.90
N LEU A 221 7.11 -13.14 15.31
CA LEU A 221 8.05 -13.39 14.22
C LEU A 221 9.17 -14.34 14.69
N GLY A 222 9.41 -15.41 13.93
CA GLY A 222 10.35 -16.47 14.30
C GLY A 222 9.75 -17.61 15.11
N ASP A 223 8.46 -17.54 15.45
CA ASP A 223 7.76 -18.70 15.99
C ASP A 223 7.41 -19.69 14.87
N VAL A 224 7.39 -20.98 15.22
CA VAL A 224 6.82 -22.01 14.38
C VAL A 224 5.33 -22.11 14.69
N MET A 225 4.49 -21.92 13.68
CA MET A 225 3.04 -21.92 13.87
C MET A 225 2.52 -23.35 14.09
N TYR A 226 1.60 -23.55 15.04
CA TYR A 226 0.87 -24.81 15.15
C TYR A 226 -0.09 -25.00 13.97
N ASP A 227 -0.46 -26.25 13.69
CA ASP A 227 -1.48 -26.53 12.68
C ASP A 227 -2.81 -25.85 13.04
N PHE A 228 -3.53 -25.40 12.01
CA PHE A 228 -4.86 -24.80 12.14
C PHE A 228 -5.80 -25.41 11.11
N THR A 229 -7.10 -25.34 11.38
CA THR A 229 -8.13 -25.64 10.38
C THR A 229 -9.06 -24.44 10.21
N LEU A 230 -9.18 -23.95 8.98
CA LEU A 230 -10.00 -22.80 8.62
C LEU A 230 -10.92 -23.15 7.47
N THR A 231 -12.16 -22.66 7.48
CA THR A 231 -13.09 -22.85 6.36
C THR A 231 -13.14 -21.58 5.51
N ASN A 232 -12.86 -21.69 4.20
CA ASN A 232 -12.95 -20.56 3.28
C ASN A 232 -14.41 -20.20 2.93
N THR A 233 -14.59 -19.10 2.21
CA THR A 233 -15.90 -18.59 1.77
C THR A 233 -16.69 -19.56 0.88
N GLU A 234 -15.98 -20.48 0.22
CA GLU A 234 -16.50 -21.55 -0.63
C GLU A 234 -16.94 -22.80 0.16
N GLY A 235 -16.61 -22.88 1.44
CA GLY A 235 -16.93 -24.00 2.33
C GLY A 235 -15.90 -25.13 2.30
N GLU A 236 -14.70 -24.88 1.78
CA GLU A 236 -13.57 -25.80 1.79
C GLU A 236 -12.76 -25.65 3.08
N SER A 237 -12.33 -26.77 3.63
CA SER A 237 -11.51 -26.83 4.84
C SER A 237 -10.04 -26.77 4.46
N LEU A 238 -9.33 -25.77 4.95
CA LEU A 238 -7.91 -25.51 4.75
C LEU A 238 -7.15 -25.81 6.04
N SER A 239 -6.08 -26.60 5.98
CA SER A 239 -5.16 -26.82 7.10
C SER A 239 -3.75 -26.38 6.75
N LEU A 240 -3.04 -25.77 7.69
CA LEU A 240 -1.67 -25.31 7.47
C LEU A 240 -0.76 -26.46 7.00
N TYR A 241 -0.86 -27.61 7.67
CA TYR A 241 -0.10 -28.81 7.31
C TYR A 241 -0.38 -29.27 5.87
N ASP A 242 -1.66 -29.41 5.49
CA ASP A 242 -2.06 -29.85 4.16
C ASP A 242 -1.65 -28.87 3.04
N LEU A 243 -1.56 -27.58 3.37
CA LEU A 243 -1.11 -26.52 2.47
C LEU A 243 0.41 -26.57 2.27
N LEU A 244 1.19 -26.71 3.35
CA LEU A 244 2.66 -26.79 3.28
C LEU A 244 3.18 -28.13 2.70
N GLU A 245 2.37 -29.21 2.70
CA GLU A 245 2.73 -30.44 1.98
C GLU A 245 2.80 -30.25 0.45
N LYS A 246 2.11 -29.24 -0.09
CA LYS A 246 1.95 -29.02 -1.53
C LYS A 246 2.56 -27.72 -2.03
N ASN A 247 2.80 -26.78 -1.12
CA ASN A 247 3.21 -25.41 -1.42
C ASN A 247 4.42 -25.05 -0.58
N LYS A 248 5.23 -24.12 -1.07
CA LYS A 248 6.46 -23.67 -0.42
C LYS A 248 6.26 -22.44 0.48
N LEU A 249 5.12 -21.75 0.34
CA LEU A 249 4.79 -20.54 1.10
C LEU A 249 3.28 -20.47 1.35
N VAL A 250 2.89 -20.20 2.60
CA VAL A 250 1.51 -19.88 3.00
C VAL A 250 1.49 -18.47 3.56
N ILE A 251 0.58 -17.64 3.05
CA ILE A 251 0.43 -16.23 3.44
C ILE A 251 -0.94 -16.05 4.07
N LEU A 252 -0.97 -15.48 5.27
CA LEU A 252 -2.20 -15.04 5.92
C LEU A 252 -2.28 -13.52 5.82
N ASN A 253 -3.22 -12.98 5.06
CA ASN A 253 -3.40 -11.54 4.90
C ASN A 253 -4.64 -11.10 5.66
N PHE A 254 -4.48 -10.28 6.69
CA PHE A 254 -5.56 -9.79 7.55
C PHE A 254 -6.11 -8.49 6.98
N TRP A 255 -7.43 -8.41 6.78
CA TRP A 255 -8.07 -7.29 6.10
C TRP A 255 -9.54 -7.08 6.52
N TYR A 256 -10.16 -6.01 6.04
CA TYR A 256 -11.61 -5.79 6.15
C TYR A 256 -12.18 -4.99 4.97
N THR A 257 -13.48 -5.09 4.71
CA THR A 257 -14.10 -4.61 3.45
C THR A 257 -13.98 -3.09 3.24
N THR A 258 -13.88 -2.33 4.33
CA THR A 258 -13.70 -0.86 4.31
C THR A 258 -12.24 -0.43 4.55
N CYS A 259 -11.29 -1.37 4.52
CA CYS A 259 -9.86 -1.09 4.66
C CYS A 259 -9.30 -0.56 3.33
N SER A 260 -9.08 0.74 3.24
CA SER A 260 -8.53 1.39 2.03
C SER A 260 -7.16 0.83 1.66
N ALA A 261 -6.24 0.70 2.63
CA ALA A 261 -4.92 0.12 2.39
C ALA A 261 -4.99 -1.30 1.79
N CYS A 262 -5.87 -2.15 2.31
CA CYS A 262 -6.10 -3.51 1.80
C CYS A 262 -6.64 -3.49 0.36
N TYR A 263 -7.58 -2.57 0.07
CA TYR A 263 -8.13 -2.38 -1.27
C TYR A 263 -7.03 -2.04 -2.30
N TYR A 264 -6.04 -1.20 -1.96
CA TYR A 264 -4.93 -0.91 -2.87
C TYR A 264 -3.95 -2.06 -3.03
N GLU A 265 -3.72 -2.84 -1.98
CA GLU A 265 -2.79 -3.98 -2.01
C GLU A 265 -3.31 -5.12 -2.90
N PHE A 266 -4.62 -5.42 -2.83
CA PHE A 266 -5.18 -6.62 -3.45
C PHE A 266 -4.98 -6.74 -4.97
N PRO A 267 -5.15 -5.69 -5.81
CA PRO A 267 -4.90 -5.80 -7.25
C PRO A 267 -3.47 -6.25 -7.57
N TYR A 268 -2.47 -5.70 -6.86
CA TYR A 268 -1.07 -6.06 -7.06
C TYR A 268 -0.78 -7.47 -6.53
N MET A 269 -1.39 -7.85 -5.41
CA MET A 269 -1.28 -9.20 -4.88
C MET A 269 -1.92 -10.24 -5.83
N VAL A 270 -3.09 -9.96 -6.40
CA VAL A 270 -3.76 -10.81 -7.40
C VAL A 270 -2.90 -10.91 -8.67
N GLU A 271 -2.39 -9.78 -9.18
CA GLU A 271 -1.54 -9.79 -10.37
C GLU A 271 -0.28 -10.62 -10.13
N ALA A 272 0.39 -10.45 -9.00
CA ALA A 272 1.58 -11.20 -8.64
C ALA A 272 1.28 -12.69 -8.50
N TYR A 273 0.19 -13.04 -7.79
CA TYR A 273 -0.22 -14.41 -7.54
C TYR A 273 -0.56 -15.18 -8.83
N GLU A 274 -1.21 -14.51 -9.79
CA GLU A 274 -1.55 -15.06 -11.11
C GLU A 274 -0.38 -15.06 -12.10
N SER A 275 0.69 -14.32 -11.80
CA SER A 275 1.88 -14.23 -12.66
C SER A 275 2.72 -15.50 -12.62
N THR A 276 3.83 -15.51 -13.38
CA THR A 276 4.65 -16.70 -13.60
C THR A 276 6.11 -16.46 -13.31
N TYR A 277 6.79 -17.45 -12.75
CA TYR A 277 8.21 -17.44 -12.47
C TYR A 277 8.95 -18.58 -13.19
N ILE A 278 10.28 -18.53 -13.20
CA ILE A 278 11.14 -19.58 -13.75
C ILE A 278 11.76 -20.34 -12.58
N ASP A 279 11.49 -21.64 -12.46
CA ASP A 279 12.11 -22.47 -11.44
C ASP A 279 13.61 -22.71 -11.74
N SER A 280 14.33 -23.26 -10.77
CA SER A 280 15.77 -23.57 -10.88
C SER A 280 16.12 -24.56 -12.00
N LEU A 281 15.13 -25.33 -12.48
CA LEU A 281 15.26 -26.28 -13.58
C LEU A 281 14.96 -25.62 -14.95
N GLY A 282 14.61 -24.32 -14.96
CA GLY A 282 14.32 -23.53 -16.14
C GLY A 282 12.89 -23.68 -16.66
N ASN A 283 11.97 -24.24 -15.87
CA ASN A 283 10.56 -24.37 -16.23
C ASN A 283 9.78 -23.12 -15.83
N LYS A 284 8.80 -22.77 -16.66
CA LYS A 284 7.86 -21.67 -16.36
C LYS A 284 6.67 -22.21 -15.55
N LYS A 285 6.50 -21.73 -14.31
CA LYS A 285 5.38 -22.08 -13.40
C LYS A 285 4.59 -20.83 -13.01
N ALA A 286 3.35 -20.98 -12.56
CA ALA A 286 2.60 -19.87 -11.96
C ALA A 286 2.93 -19.78 -10.46
N TYR A 287 2.94 -18.57 -9.87
CA TYR A 287 3.22 -18.44 -8.43
C TYR A 287 2.20 -19.19 -7.58
N LYS A 288 0.92 -19.14 -7.95
CA LYS A 288 -0.15 -19.91 -7.31
C LYS A 288 0.00 -21.43 -7.32
N ASP A 289 0.96 -21.99 -8.07
CA ASP A 289 1.26 -23.43 -8.03
C ASP A 289 2.14 -23.81 -6.82
N ASP A 290 2.81 -22.84 -6.18
CA ASP A 290 3.73 -23.05 -5.06
C ASP A 290 3.51 -22.08 -3.89
N VAL A 291 2.64 -21.07 -4.04
CA VAL A 291 2.24 -20.10 -3.02
C VAL A 291 0.75 -20.24 -2.74
N VAL A 292 0.37 -20.16 -1.47
CA VAL A 292 -1.03 -20.07 -1.03
C VAL A 292 -1.24 -18.76 -0.29
N ILE A 293 -2.30 -18.05 -0.64
CA ILE A 293 -2.73 -16.85 0.07
C ILE A 293 -4.11 -17.11 0.66
N ILE A 294 -4.28 -16.81 1.94
CA ILE A 294 -5.56 -16.84 2.65
C ILE A 294 -5.82 -15.45 3.19
N ALA A 295 -6.78 -14.74 2.62
CA ALA A 295 -7.20 -13.44 3.10
C ALA A 295 -8.23 -13.60 4.23
N ILE A 296 -7.84 -13.28 5.46
CA ILE A 296 -8.59 -13.49 6.69
C ILE A 296 -9.29 -12.20 7.13
N ASN A 297 -10.61 -12.24 7.29
CA ASN A 297 -11.41 -11.12 7.77
C ASN A 297 -11.89 -11.35 9.23
N PRO A 298 -11.66 -10.40 10.17
CA PRO A 298 -11.97 -10.56 11.60
C PRO A 298 -13.46 -10.57 11.99
N THR A 299 -14.39 -10.30 11.06
CA THR A 299 -15.85 -10.21 11.25
C THR A 299 -16.36 -9.14 12.25
N ILE A 300 -17.70 -9.08 12.38
CA ILE A 300 -18.56 -8.14 13.14
C ILE A 300 -18.02 -7.65 14.49
N ALA A 301 -17.22 -8.43 15.22
CA ALA A 301 -16.66 -7.98 16.50
C ALA A 301 -15.53 -6.94 16.37
N GLY A 302 -14.87 -6.85 15.22
CA GLY A 302 -13.76 -5.93 14.97
C GLY A 302 -14.08 -4.78 13.99
N ASN A 303 -14.86 -5.04 12.94
CA ASN A 303 -15.05 -4.11 11.81
C ASN A 303 -16.51 -3.92 11.33
N GLY A 304 -17.43 -4.83 11.68
CA GLY A 304 -18.84 -4.80 11.24
C GLY A 304 -19.18 -5.63 9.99
N ASP A 305 -18.22 -6.30 9.35
CA ASP A 305 -18.40 -7.05 8.09
C ASP A 305 -19.22 -8.34 8.27
N THR A 306 -20.12 -8.63 7.32
CA THR A 306 -20.83 -9.92 7.22
C THR A 306 -20.20 -10.88 6.20
N LEU A 307 -20.57 -12.16 6.23
CA LEU A 307 -20.12 -13.14 5.22
C LEU A 307 -20.49 -12.73 3.80
N ASP A 308 -21.67 -12.11 3.62
CA ASP A 308 -22.14 -11.66 2.31
C ASP A 308 -21.32 -10.45 1.84
N ASP A 309 -20.95 -9.52 2.73
CA ASP A 309 -20.06 -8.39 2.40
C ASP A 309 -18.68 -8.88 1.96
N VAL A 310 -18.12 -9.87 2.67
CA VAL A 310 -16.81 -10.46 2.35
C VAL A 310 -16.83 -11.19 1.00
N LYS A 311 -17.91 -11.95 0.72
CA LYS A 311 -18.09 -12.62 -0.58
C LYS A 311 -18.25 -11.60 -1.71
N GLY A 312 -19.08 -10.58 -1.50
CA GLY A 312 -19.28 -9.50 -2.47
C GLY A 312 -17.97 -8.75 -2.77
N PHE A 313 -17.18 -8.46 -1.75
CA PHE A 313 -15.88 -7.82 -1.91
C PHE A 313 -14.90 -8.71 -2.71
N LYS A 314 -14.80 -10.00 -2.36
CA LYS A 314 -13.98 -10.99 -3.08
C LYS A 314 -14.30 -10.99 -4.58
N GLU A 315 -15.58 -11.07 -4.91
CA GLU A 315 -16.06 -11.06 -6.30
C GLU A 315 -15.74 -9.73 -6.99
N SER A 316 -16.00 -8.59 -6.32
CA SER A 316 -15.77 -7.25 -6.90
C SER A 316 -14.29 -6.96 -7.19
N MET A 317 -13.39 -7.45 -6.34
CA MET A 317 -11.94 -7.25 -6.49
C MET A 317 -11.26 -8.33 -7.33
N GLY A 318 -12.02 -9.35 -7.76
CA GLY A 318 -11.49 -10.46 -8.54
C GLY A 318 -10.40 -11.24 -7.80
N LEU A 319 -10.51 -11.38 -6.47
CA LEU A 319 -9.50 -12.09 -5.69
C LEU A 319 -9.50 -13.57 -6.07
N THR A 320 -8.36 -14.05 -6.59
CA THR A 320 -8.24 -15.42 -7.11
C THR A 320 -7.74 -16.43 -6.07
N PHE A 321 -7.35 -15.96 -4.89
CA PHE A 321 -6.92 -16.76 -3.75
C PHE A 321 -8.04 -16.97 -2.72
N ASP A 322 -7.76 -17.78 -1.70
CA ASP A 322 -8.73 -18.14 -0.67
C ASP A 322 -9.06 -16.95 0.23
N VAL A 323 -10.32 -16.84 0.62
CA VAL A 323 -10.82 -15.83 1.56
C VAL A 323 -11.56 -16.54 2.67
N ALA A 324 -11.35 -16.14 3.92
CA ALA A 324 -11.94 -16.80 5.07
C ALA A 324 -12.31 -15.79 6.16
N LEU A 325 -13.23 -16.21 7.03
CA LEU A 325 -13.62 -15.45 8.21
C LEU A 325 -12.85 -15.94 9.43
N ASP A 326 -12.39 -15.03 10.27
CA ASP A 326 -11.72 -15.32 11.53
C ASP A 326 -12.76 -15.59 12.63
N ILE A 327 -13.27 -16.82 12.66
CA ILE A 327 -14.27 -17.25 13.64
C ILE A 327 -13.78 -18.47 14.44
N ASP A 328 -13.95 -18.42 15.77
CA ASP A 328 -13.73 -19.59 16.62
C ASP A 328 -14.95 -20.54 16.55
N GLY A 329 -14.82 -21.60 15.74
CA GLY A 329 -15.74 -22.73 15.70
C GLY A 329 -16.92 -22.63 14.71
N ASP A 330 -17.88 -23.53 14.90
CA ASP A 330 -19.02 -23.71 13.98
C ASP A 330 -19.90 -22.45 13.92
N THR A 331 -20.13 -21.96 12.69
CA THR A 331 -20.90 -20.76 12.30
C THR A 331 -22.26 -20.59 13.00
N GLU A 332 -22.80 -21.62 13.64
CA GLU A 332 -24.05 -21.59 14.39
C GLU A 332 -23.97 -20.97 15.80
N ASN A 333 -22.79 -20.82 16.42
CA ASN A 333 -22.68 -20.45 17.85
C ASN A 333 -22.09 -19.08 18.20
N LEU A 334 -21.84 -18.20 17.23
CA LEU A 334 -21.58 -16.75 17.43
C LEU A 334 -20.76 -16.43 18.71
N THR A 335 -19.62 -17.09 18.90
CA THR A 335 -18.59 -16.63 19.85
C THR A 335 -17.77 -15.57 19.14
N PHE A 336 -17.75 -14.37 19.73
CA PHE A 336 -17.42 -13.08 19.09
C PHE A 336 -15.93 -12.71 19.15
N ASP A 337 -15.02 -13.63 19.47
CA ASP A 337 -13.59 -13.30 19.58
C ASP A 337 -12.83 -13.83 18.35
N PRO A 338 -12.14 -12.97 17.58
CA PRO A 338 -11.40 -13.40 16.41
C PRO A 338 -10.21 -14.26 16.84
N LEU A 339 -10.04 -15.44 16.27
CA LEU A 339 -9.04 -16.42 16.71
C LEU A 339 -7.64 -15.96 16.25
N PHE A 340 -7.43 -15.88 14.95
CA PHE A 340 -6.13 -15.56 14.36
C PHE A 340 -5.69 -14.13 14.66
N THR A 341 -6.61 -13.17 14.64
CA THR A 341 -6.34 -11.76 15.00
C THR A 341 -5.77 -11.64 16.42
N ASN A 342 -6.32 -12.42 17.37
CA ASN A 342 -5.82 -12.45 18.75
C ASN A 342 -4.49 -13.20 18.86
N GLN A 343 -4.35 -14.34 18.17
CA GLN A 343 -3.11 -15.12 18.21
C GLN A 343 -1.91 -14.32 17.65
N PHE A 344 -2.11 -13.43 16.69
CA PHE A 344 -1.05 -12.57 16.14
C PHE A 344 -1.04 -11.14 16.71
N SER A 345 -1.88 -10.83 17.70
CA SER A 345 -2.02 -9.48 18.28
C SER A 345 -2.19 -8.37 17.23
N ILE A 346 -2.96 -8.66 16.17
CA ILE A 346 -3.14 -7.74 15.03
C ILE A 346 -3.84 -6.45 15.51
N SER A 347 -3.21 -5.32 15.26
CA SER A 347 -3.72 -3.98 15.63
C SER A 347 -3.77 -2.98 14.46
N ALA A 348 -3.31 -3.39 13.28
CA ALA A 348 -3.30 -2.61 12.04
C ALA A 348 -3.65 -3.49 10.84
N TYR A 349 -4.20 -2.90 9.78
CA TYR A 349 -4.63 -3.61 8.57
C TYR A 349 -4.20 -2.83 7.30
N PRO A 350 -3.75 -3.50 6.22
CA PRO A 350 -3.51 -4.94 6.18
C PRO A 350 -2.31 -5.31 7.05
N THR A 351 -2.35 -6.52 7.59
CA THR A 351 -1.17 -7.18 8.15
C THR A 351 -1.02 -8.50 7.42
N THR A 352 0.18 -8.80 6.92
CA THR A 352 0.48 -10.00 6.15
C THR A 352 1.49 -10.86 6.91
N ILE A 353 1.13 -12.09 7.19
CA ILE A 353 1.97 -13.08 7.85
C ILE A 353 2.48 -14.07 6.80
N PHE A 354 3.79 -14.23 6.70
CA PHE A 354 4.42 -15.17 5.78
C PHE A 354 4.90 -16.40 6.57
N ILE A 355 4.32 -17.55 6.24
CA ILE A 355 4.66 -18.85 6.82
C ILE A 355 5.39 -19.65 5.75
N ASP A 356 6.68 -19.87 5.96
CA ASP A 356 7.53 -20.51 4.97
C ASP A 356 7.36 -22.04 4.92
N SER A 357 8.13 -22.71 4.05
CA SER A 357 8.12 -24.17 3.91
C SER A 357 8.55 -24.93 5.17
N TYR A 358 9.10 -24.24 6.17
CA TYR A 358 9.52 -24.77 7.46
C TYR A 358 8.42 -24.59 8.52
N GLY A 359 7.26 -24.02 8.16
CA GLY A 359 6.18 -23.69 9.10
C GLY A 359 6.53 -22.53 10.03
N LEU A 360 7.64 -21.84 9.76
CA LEU A 360 8.12 -20.70 10.52
C LEU A 360 7.39 -19.45 10.04
N ILE A 361 6.93 -18.62 10.98
CA ILE A 361 6.53 -17.26 10.70
C ILE A 361 7.79 -16.47 10.39
N ALA A 362 8.09 -16.33 9.09
CA ALA A 362 9.36 -15.82 8.59
C ALA A 362 9.33 -14.30 8.38
N GLU A 363 8.14 -13.72 8.22
CA GLU A 363 7.94 -12.27 8.05
C GLU A 363 6.52 -11.87 8.51
N ILE A 364 6.42 -10.68 9.11
CA ILE A 364 5.15 -10.02 9.45
C ILE A 364 5.22 -8.61 8.85
N GLY A 365 4.48 -8.38 7.77
CA GLY A 365 4.37 -7.08 7.11
C GLY A 365 3.15 -6.33 7.63
N VAL A 366 3.33 -5.07 8.05
CA VAL A 366 2.22 -4.18 8.44
C VAL A 366 2.11 -3.06 7.42
N GLY A 367 0.89 -2.81 6.94
CA GLY A 367 0.62 -1.83 5.90
C GLY A 367 0.57 -2.45 4.49
N ALA A 368 0.07 -1.68 3.54
CA ALA A 368 -0.22 -2.16 2.19
C ALA A 368 1.02 -2.27 1.31
N VAL A 369 1.13 -3.37 0.57
CA VAL A 369 2.08 -3.54 -0.52
C VAL A 369 1.39 -3.26 -1.86
N THR A 370 1.61 -2.06 -2.41
CA THR A 370 0.94 -1.59 -3.63
C THR A 370 1.81 -1.72 -4.89
N ALA A 371 2.63 -2.76 -4.97
CA ALA A 371 3.48 -3.02 -6.12
C ALA A 371 3.57 -4.53 -6.41
N THR A 372 3.20 -4.93 -7.63
CA THR A 372 3.23 -6.34 -8.09
C THR A 372 4.63 -6.92 -7.99
N ASP A 373 5.65 -6.13 -8.33
CA ASP A 373 7.04 -6.56 -8.27
C ASP A 373 7.53 -6.78 -6.82
N LYS A 374 6.97 -6.10 -5.82
CA LYS A 374 7.30 -6.35 -4.40
C LYS A 374 6.74 -7.71 -3.98
N TRP A 375 5.51 -8.02 -4.35
CA TRP A 375 4.90 -9.33 -4.10
C TRP A 375 5.66 -10.48 -4.79
N THR A 376 5.98 -10.35 -6.08
CA THR A 376 6.72 -11.40 -6.81
C THR A 376 8.14 -11.58 -6.28
N GLN A 377 8.83 -10.51 -5.85
CA GLN A 377 10.12 -10.60 -5.17
C GLN A 377 10.02 -11.32 -3.83
N THR A 378 9.01 -11.01 -3.02
CA THR A 378 8.76 -11.72 -1.77
C THR A 378 8.46 -13.21 -2.04
N PHE A 379 7.65 -13.52 -3.06
CA PHE A 379 7.44 -14.93 -3.44
C PHE A 379 8.75 -15.59 -3.88
N ASP A 380 9.53 -14.96 -4.77
CA ASP A 380 10.81 -15.48 -5.25
C ASP A 380 11.77 -15.78 -4.10
N LYS A 381 11.85 -14.91 -3.09
CA LYS A 381 12.64 -15.12 -1.86
C LYS A 381 12.35 -16.48 -1.22
N TYR A 382 11.08 -16.83 -1.03
CA TYR A 382 10.66 -18.09 -0.39
C TYR A 382 10.64 -19.29 -1.35
N LEU A 383 10.57 -19.05 -2.66
CA LEU A 383 10.51 -20.11 -3.67
C LEU A 383 11.88 -20.62 -4.13
N GLN A 384 12.97 -19.93 -3.74
CA GLN A 384 14.36 -20.31 -4.03
C GLN A 384 14.70 -21.74 -3.57
N ASP A 385 15.45 -22.46 -4.40
CA ASP A 385 15.86 -23.84 -4.10
C ASP A 385 16.79 -23.93 -2.89
N ASP A 386 17.56 -22.88 -2.61
CA ASP A 386 18.49 -22.77 -1.49
C ASP A 386 17.95 -21.96 -0.30
N TYR A 387 16.67 -21.54 -0.34
CA TYR A 387 15.96 -20.89 0.79
C TYR A 387 16.14 -21.59 2.16
N TYR A 388 16.72 -20.89 3.14
CA TYR A 388 16.87 -21.37 4.51
C TYR A 388 16.11 -20.42 5.44
N PRO A 389 15.40 -20.93 6.47
CA PRO A 389 14.54 -20.11 7.31
C PRO A 389 15.38 -19.05 8.03
N THR A 390 15.08 -17.79 7.73
CA THR A 390 15.56 -16.62 8.47
C THR A 390 14.32 -15.86 8.96
N TYR A 391 14.30 -15.50 10.24
CA TYR A 391 13.21 -14.72 10.82
C TYR A 391 13.63 -13.27 11.02
N THR A 392 12.88 -12.33 10.45
CA THR A 392 13.18 -10.90 10.46
C THR A 392 12.62 -10.19 11.68
N GLY A 393 12.80 -10.76 12.87
CA GLY A 393 12.13 -10.35 14.12
C GLY A 393 12.88 -9.39 15.04
N GLN A 394 14.10 -9.01 14.70
CA GLN A 394 14.72 -7.79 15.22
C GLN A 394 14.86 -6.85 14.05
N SER A 395 14.83 -5.54 14.32
CA SER A 395 15.59 -4.57 13.53
C SER A 395 16.93 -5.20 13.19
N GLY A 396 16.99 -5.75 12.00
CA GLY A 396 17.98 -6.69 11.54
C GLY A 396 18.42 -6.19 10.19
N GLU A 397 18.95 -4.98 10.21
CA GLU A 397 19.81 -4.41 9.17
C GLU A 397 20.96 -5.36 8.79
N GLU A 398 21.10 -6.49 9.48
CA GLU A 398 22.20 -7.42 9.31
C GLU A 398 21.99 -8.65 8.41
N ASP A 399 20.79 -9.04 7.95
CA ASP A 399 20.64 -10.28 7.14
C ASP A 399 20.07 -10.07 5.71
N TYR A 400 19.78 -8.82 5.31
CA TYR A 400 19.33 -8.47 3.94
C TYR A 400 20.28 -7.51 3.21
N MET A 401 21.22 -6.92 3.92
CA MET A 401 22.16 -5.99 3.32
C MET A 401 23.26 -6.78 2.62
N GLU A 402 23.38 -6.62 1.30
CA GLU A 402 24.51 -7.17 0.56
C GLU A 402 25.80 -6.52 1.08
N GLU A 403 26.75 -7.35 1.53
CA GLU A 403 28.09 -6.86 1.89
C GLU A 403 28.74 -6.25 0.63
N PRO A 404 29.38 -5.07 0.75
CA PRO A 404 30.00 -4.43 -0.40
C PRO A 404 31.11 -5.31 -0.99
N ASP A 405 31.10 -5.47 -2.31
CA ASP A 405 32.12 -6.21 -3.05
C ASP A 405 33.37 -5.37 -3.38
N ILE A 406 33.34 -4.08 -3.01
CA ILE A 406 34.42 -3.12 -3.16
C ILE A 406 34.86 -2.57 -1.81
N GLN A 407 36.09 -2.05 -1.76
CA GLN A 407 36.63 -1.41 -0.55
C GLN A 407 36.61 0.11 -0.69
N GLN A 408 36.44 0.78 0.45
CA GLN A 408 36.55 2.24 0.54
C GLN A 408 37.90 2.73 0.03
N GLU A 409 37.87 3.74 -0.84
CA GLU A 409 39.08 4.41 -1.31
C GLU A 409 39.81 5.13 -0.15
N ASP A 410 41.14 5.24 -0.25
CA ASP A 410 41.93 5.99 0.72
C ASP A 410 41.41 7.44 0.85
N SER A 411 41.36 7.98 2.08
CA SER A 411 40.91 9.36 2.36
C SER A 411 41.51 10.38 1.40
N SER A 412 42.80 10.26 1.08
CA SER A 412 43.49 11.20 0.17
C SER A 412 42.89 11.24 -1.24
N VAL A 413 42.29 10.15 -1.71
CA VAL A 413 41.65 10.06 -3.03
C VAL A 413 40.33 10.82 -3.02
N LEU A 414 39.51 10.62 -1.98
CA LEU A 414 38.26 11.36 -1.79
C LEU A 414 38.53 12.85 -1.59
N GLU A 415 39.50 13.20 -0.74
CA GLU A 415 39.95 14.57 -0.52
C GLU A 415 40.32 15.26 -1.85
N ASP A 416 41.14 14.60 -2.68
CA ASP A 416 41.58 15.11 -3.98
C ASP A 416 40.44 15.27 -4.99
N ALA A 417 39.40 14.45 -4.89
CA ALA A 417 38.24 14.55 -5.76
C ALA A 417 37.32 15.72 -5.40
N VAL A 418 37.03 15.94 -4.10
CA VAL A 418 35.91 16.82 -3.71
C VAL A 418 36.25 17.98 -2.79
N ASN A 419 37.44 18.05 -2.15
CA ASN A 419 37.77 19.20 -1.29
C ASN A 419 37.97 20.47 -2.11
N GLY A 420 37.07 21.43 -1.91
CA GLY A 420 37.02 22.73 -2.54
C GLY A 420 37.88 23.79 -1.84
N THR A 421 37.63 25.05 -2.20
CA THR A 421 38.30 26.23 -1.63
C THR A 421 37.39 26.94 -0.63
N ASN A 422 37.87 27.16 0.58
CA ASN A 422 37.18 27.86 1.65
C ASN A 422 37.11 29.38 1.39
N HIS A 423 36.29 30.10 2.17
CA HIS A 423 36.14 31.56 2.12
C HIS A 423 37.46 32.34 2.27
N ASP A 424 38.46 31.77 2.96
CA ASP A 424 39.77 32.38 3.18
C ASP A 424 40.82 32.01 2.12
N GLY A 425 40.43 31.25 1.09
CA GLY A 425 41.29 30.78 0.03
C GLY A 425 42.15 29.55 0.37
N SER A 426 42.03 29.00 1.59
CA SER A 426 42.58 27.69 1.93
C SER A 426 41.78 26.57 1.27
N ARG A 427 42.39 25.40 1.11
CA ARG A 427 41.66 24.20 0.68
C ARG A 427 40.91 23.64 1.89
N PHE A 428 39.72 23.09 1.67
CA PHE A 428 39.01 22.36 2.70
C PHE A 428 39.87 21.21 3.26
N GLU A 429 39.96 21.13 4.58
CA GLU A 429 40.68 20.10 5.32
C GLU A 429 39.63 19.23 6.04
N GLY A 430 39.30 18.10 5.42
CA GLY A 430 38.45 17.06 6.00
C GLY A 430 39.15 15.71 5.88
N THR A 431 39.08 14.91 6.94
CA THR A 431 39.57 13.52 6.91
C THR A 431 38.38 12.60 6.70
N TYR A 432 38.46 11.74 5.69
CA TYR A 432 37.38 10.84 5.32
C TYR A 432 37.63 9.45 5.89
N SER A 433 36.60 8.84 6.45
CA SER A 433 36.65 7.46 6.91
C SER A 433 35.38 6.73 6.50
N PRO A 434 35.47 5.43 6.17
CA PRO A 434 34.28 4.59 6.13
C PRO A 434 33.68 4.53 7.54
N GLU A 435 32.47 4.02 7.61
CA GLU A 435 31.89 3.55 8.85
C GLU A 435 32.76 2.51 9.55
N ASP A 436 32.72 2.50 10.88
CA ASP A 436 33.40 1.54 11.72
C ASP A 436 32.43 0.93 12.76
N GLY A 437 32.75 -0.28 13.26
CA GLY A 437 31.87 -1.02 14.16
C GLY A 437 31.39 -2.36 13.58
N ASP A 438 30.50 -3.04 14.30
CA ASP A 438 29.95 -4.34 13.88
C ASP A 438 28.95 -4.20 12.70
N ASP A 439 28.29 -3.04 12.58
CA ASP A 439 27.32 -2.72 11.52
C ASP A 439 28.01 -2.28 10.20
N ALA A 440 29.26 -1.79 10.26
CA ALA A 440 30.03 -1.27 9.13
C ALA A 440 30.25 -2.28 7.98
N LYS A 441 30.04 -3.58 8.24
CA LYS A 441 30.18 -4.65 7.23
C LYS A 441 29.20 -4.52 6.06
N TYR A 442 28.12 -3.75 6.23
CA TYR A 442 27.09 -3.51 5.20
C TYR A 442 27.12 -2.10 4.59
N SER A 443 27.98 -1.22 5.09
CA SER A 443 28.09 0.15 4.62
C SER A 443 28.79 0.20 3.26
N TRP A 444 28.03 0.48 2.20
CA TRP A 444 28.60 0.57 0.86
C TRP A 444 29.58 1.74 0.73
N PRO A 445 30.76 1.55 0.15
CA PRO A 445 31.73 2.62 0.02
C PRO A 445 31.28 3.82 -0.81
N TRP A 446 31.84 4.97 -0.51
CA TRP A 446 31.79 6.13 -1.40
C TRP A 446 32.94 6.08 -2.40
N VAL A 447 32.65 6.26 -3.69
CA VAL A 447 33.62 6.11 -4.78
C VAL A 447 33.77 7.39 -5.59
N VAL A 448 34.95 7.60 -6.17
CA VAL A 448 35.23 8.76 -7.04
C VAL A 448 34.77 8.49 -8.48
N GLU A 449 34.07 9.46 -9.06
CA GLU A 449 33.65 9.45 -10.46
C GLU A 449 33.74 10.86 -11.08
N GLU A 450 33.92 10.94 -12.40
CA GLU A 450 33.71 12.19 -13.15
C GLU A 450 32.26 12.21 -13.68
N PHE A 451 31.42 13.06 -13.10
CA PHE A 451 30.01 13.19 -13.48
C PHE A 451 29.67 14.61 -13.91
N ASN A 452 29.02 14.77 -15.07
CA ASN A 452 28.62 16.06 -15.65
C ASN A 452 29.71 17.15 -15.61
N GLY A 453 30.98 16.76 -15.82
CA GLY A 453 32.13 17.68 -15.89
C GLY A 453 32.70 18.14 -14.55
N LYS A 454 32.29 17.54 -13.43
CA LYS A 454 32.91 17.70 -12.11
C LYS A 454 33.53 16.37 -11.66
N GLN A 455 34.59 16.47 -10.84
CA GLN A 455 35.04 15.34 -10.02
C GLN A 455 34.12 15.23 -8.81
N THR A 456 33.63 14.03 -8.53
CA THR A 456 32.58 13.78 -7.55
C THR A 456 32.92 12.57 -6.71
N ILE A 457 32.34 12.50 -5.51
CA ILE A 457 32.12 11.24 -4.81
C ILE A 457 30.64 10.88 -4.90
N LYS A 458 30.34 9.59 -4.98
CA LYS A 458 28.97 9.06 -4.95
C LYS A 458 28.92 7.78 -4.11
N PRO A 459 27.76 7.43 -3.54
CA PRO A 459 27.59 6.14 -2.89
C PRO A 459 27.64 5.02 -3.94
N SER A 460 28.23 3.87 -3.60
CA SER A 460 28.41 2.75 -4.54
C SER A 460 27.28 1.73 -4.53
N ASN A 461 26.26 1.91 -3.69
CA ASN A 461 25.09 1.05 -3.55
C ASN A 461 24.01 1.26 -4.63
N GLN A 462 24.44 1.66 -5.83
CA GLN A 462 23.54 1.82 -6.97
C GLN A 462 22.92 0.46 -7.31
N ASP A 463 21.60 0.42 -7.46
CA ASP A 463 20.81 -0.79 -7.71
C ASP A 463 20.87 -1.84 -6.57
N LYS A 464 21.14 -1.41 -5.34
CA LYS A 464 21.21 -2.27 -4.14
C LYS A 464 20.10 -1.87 -3.16
N ASN A 465 19.08 -2.69 -2.99
CA ASN A 465 17.91 -2.42 -2.14
C ASN A 465 17.57 -3.63 -1.26
N PRO A 466 17.25 -3.45 0.03
CA PRO A 466 17.60 -2.26 0.82
C PRO A 466 19.12 -2.13 0.95
N SER A 467 19.63 -0.91 1.05
CA SER A 467 21.05 -0.68 1.31
C SER A 467 21.31 0.70 1.88
N TYR A 468 22.50 0.88 2.44
CA TYR A 468 22.97 2.20 2.83
C TYR A 468 24.45 2.36 2.52
N SER A 469 24.87 3.62 2.38
CA SER A 469 26.25 4.00 2.09
C SER A 469 26.61 5.20 2.95
N ILE A 470 27.58 5.04 3.85
CA ILE A 470 28.01 6.09 4.76
C ILE A 470 29.50 6.41 4.54
N VAL A 471 29.80 7.70 4.42
CA VAL A 471 31.16 8.22 4.58
C VAL A 471 31.18 9.31 5.63
N TYR A 472 32.08 9.15 6.59
CA TYR A 472 32.33 10.12 7.65
C TYR A 472 33.40 11.11 7.20
N ILE A 473 33.23 12.36 7.58
CA ILE A 473 34.15 13.47 7.35
C ILE A 473 34.37 14.18 8.67
N THR A 474 35.59 14.10 9.20
CA THR A 474 35.99 14.91 10.36
C THR A 474 36.61 16.21 9.88
N THR A 475 36.08 17.35 10.33
CA THR A 475 36.63 18.67 10.01
C THR A 475 36.49 19.64 11.17
N TYR A 476 37.27 20.73 11.16
CA TYR A 476 37.21 21.77 12.17
C TYR A 476 36.47 22.99 11.64
N LEU A 477 35.38 23.37 12.31
CA LEU A 477 34.59 24.56 11.97
C LEU A 477 34.64 25.56 13.12
N LYS A 478 34.66 26.85 12.78
CA LYS A 478 34.53 27.96 13.72
C LYS A 478 33.11 28.48 13.77
N VAL A 479 32.77 29.16 14.86
CA VAL A 479 31.49 29.87 14.98
C VAL A 479 31.27 30.79 13.76
N GLY A 480 30.14 30.63 13.08
CA GLY A 480 29.76 31.43 11.90
C GLY A 480 30.24 30.86 10.56
N GLU A 481 30.93 29.72 10.56
CA GLU A 481 31.35 29.01 9.36
C GLU A 481 30.28 28.01 8.89
N VAL A 482 30.06 27.97 7.57
CA VAL A 482 29.02 27.18 6.92
C VAL A 482 29.65 26.04 6.12
N LEU A 483 29.35 24.80 6.50
CA LEU A 483 29.66 23.62 5.71
C LEU A 483 28.83 23.66 4.42
N THR A 484 29.51 23.66 3.28
CA THR A 484 28.88 23.83 1.97
C THR A 484 29.41 22.79 0.99
N PHE A 485 28.56 22.25 0.12
CA PHE A 485 28.97 21.38 -0.98
C PHE A 485 28.07 21.58 -2.19
N ASP A 486 28.52 21.14 -3.36
CA ASP A 486 27.70 21.06 -4.55
C ASP A 486 27.18 19.63 -4.73
N TYR A 487 25.94 19.45 -5.14
CA TYR A 487 25.35 18.14 -5.38
C TYR A 487 24.54 18.06 -6.68
N PHE A 488 24.32 16.83 -7.12
CA PHE A 488 23.37 16.48 -8.16
C PHE A 488 22.61 15.23 -7.72
N ALA A 489 21.31 15.34 -7.45
CA ALA A 489 20.49 14.21 -7.07
C ALA A 489 19.79 13.62 -8.30
N SER A 490 19.84 12.31 -8.45
CA SER A 490 19.03 11.59 -9.43
C SER A 490 18.55 10.28 -8.83
N THR A 491 17.62 10.39 -7.88
CA THR A 491 17.06 9.24 -7.18
C THR A 491 15.53 9.26 -7.16
N GLU A 492 14.90 8.17 -6.74
CA GLU A 492 13.45 8.04 -6.53
C GLU A 492 12.97 8.80 -5.28
N GLU A 493 11.65 8.91 -5.15
CA GLU A 493 11.04 9.32 -3.89
C GLU A 493 11.29 8.19 -2.88
N TYR A 494 11.60 8.52 -1.62
CA TYR A 494 11.99 7.60 -0.52
C TYR A 494 13.46 7.18 -0.43
N ASP A 495 14.28 7.48 -1.42
CA ASP A 495 15.74 7.41 -1.33
C ASP A 495 16.31 8.74 -0.83
N TYR A 496 17.07 8.70 0.26
CA TYR A 496 17.51 9.93 0.94
C TYR A 496 19.02 10.00 1.08
N LEU A 497 19.61 11.10 0.62
CA LEU A 497 20.89 11.55 1.14
C LEU A 497 20.65 12.40 2.38
N TYR A 498 20.98 11.84 3.53
CA TYR A 498 21.10 12.59 4.77
C TYR A 498 22.53 13.11 4.93
N VAL A 499 22.63 14.39 5.27
CA VAL A 499 23.85 14.96 5.82
C VAL A 499 23.65 15.12 7.30
N ILE A 500 24.39 14.35 8.06
CA ILE A 500 24.28 14.30 9.51
C ILE A 500 25.48 15.04 10.08
N VAL A 501 25.27 15.90 11.07
CA VAL A 501 26.34 16.59 11.80
C VAL A 501 26.16 16.29 13.28
N ASP A 502 27.13 15.63 13.90
CA ASP A 502 27.10 15.13 15.29
C ASP A 502 25.76 14.44 15.67
N ASN A 503 25.33 13.48 14.84
CA ASN A 503 24.11 12.68 15.01
C ASN A 503 22.78 13.45 14.85
N ALA A 504 22.79 14.64 14.25
CA ALA A 504 21.57 15.36 13.85
C ALA A 504 21.53 15.56 12.34
N ILE A 505 20.38 15.30 11.71
CA ILE A 505 20.16 15.54 10.28
C ILE A 505 20.20 17.06 10.06
N ALA A 506 21.24 17.51 9.37
CA ALA A 506 21.46 18.91 9.03
C ALA A 506 20.79 19.27 7.70
N THR A 507 20.81 18.35 6.74
CA THR A 507 20.08 18.48 5.47
C THR A 507 19.66 17.11 4.93
N GLN A 508 18.57 17.10 4.17
CA GLN A 508 18.03 15.93 3.48
C GLN A 508 17.86 16.29 2.00
N ILE A 509 18.30 15.40 1.12
CA ILE A 509 18.23 15.56 -0.34
C ILE A 509 17.57 14.32 -0.93
N VAL A 510 16.55 14.52 -1.76
CA VAL A 510 15.75 13.48 -2.43
C VAL A 510 15.36 13.93 -3.84
N GLY A 511 15.00 12.98 -4.70
CA GLY A 511 14.44 13.23 -6.03
C GLY A 511 15.48 13.61 -7.09
N LYS A 512 15.05 14.44 -8.07
CA LYS A 512 15.80 14.71 -9.31
C LYS A 512 16.14 16.19 -9.44
N SER A 513 17.42 16.52 -9.32
CA SER A 513 17.95 17.86 -9.58
C SER A 513 17.97 18.16 -11.10
N PRO A 514 17.49 19.33 -11.55
CA PRO A 514 17.53 19.71 -12.96
C PRO A 514 18.94 20.11 -13.43
N ASP A 515 19.82 20.55 -12.53
CA ASP A 515 21.24 20.87 -12.74
C ASP A 515 21.99 20.74 -11.40
N TRP A 516 23.30 21.01 -11.37
CA TRP A 516 24.08 21.08 -10.13
C TRP A 516 23.54 22.15 -9.18
N GLU A 517 23.31 21.74 -7.94
CA GLU A 517 22.87 22.61 -6.86
C GLU A 517 23.97 22.76 -5.79
N THR A 518 23.83 23.76 -4.92
CA THR A 518 24.72 23.98 -3.78
C THR A 518 23.93 23.80 -2.49
N SER A 519 24.36 22.88 -1.63
CA SER A 519 23.82 22.75 -0.28
C SER A 519 24.65 23.57 0.70
N TYR A 520 23.96 24.34 1.55
CA TYR A 520 24.52 25.05 2.70
C TYR A 520 24.16 24.24 3.96
N ALA A 521 24.77 23.07 4.08
CA ALA A 521 24.29 21.99 4.93
C ALA A 521 24.28 22.29 6.42
N TYR A 522 25.25 23.03 6.94
CA TYR A 522 25.35 23.24 8.39
C TYR A 522 26.08 24.53 8.73
N LEU A 523 25.62 25.24 9.77
CA LEU A 523 26.28 26.42 10.33
C LEU A 523 26.84 26.10 11.71
N ALA A 524 28.15 26.23 11.85
CA ALA A 524 28.83 25.99 13.11
C ALA A 524 28.48 27.06 14.15
N LEU A 525 27.92 26.60 15.28
CA LEU A 525 27.57 27.43 16.43
C LEU A 525 28.70 27.48 17.48
N GLU A 526 29.67 26.58 17.35
CA GLU A 526 30.79 26.43 18.26
C GLU A 526 32.08 26.25 17.46
N GLU A 527 33.20 26.62 18.06
CA GLU A 527 34.52 26.38 17.47
C GLU A 527 35.07 25.07 17.99
N ARG A 528 34.96 24.01 17.19
CA ARG A 528 35.43 22.66 17.52
C ARG A 528 35.58 21.79 16.27
N GLU A 529 36.00 20.56 16.51
CA GLU A 529 35.92 19.49 15.52
C GLU A 529 34.48 18.97 15.43
N TYR A 530 34.04 18.72 14.21
CA TYR A 530 32.72 18.23 13.84
C TYR A 530 32.88 16.92 13.08
N GLU A 531 32.02 15.96 13.42
CA GLU A 531 31.84 14.75 12.63
C GLU A 531 30.63 14.93 11.72
N ILE A 532 30.85 14.77 10.41
CA ILE A 532 29.83 14.87 9.38
C ILE A 532 29.68 13.49 8.76
N ALA A 533 28.47 13.00 8.56
CA ALA A 533 28.22 11.81 7.77
C ALA A 533 27.39 12.18 6.53
N PHE A 534 27.85 11.73 5.36
CA PHE A 534 26.98 11.62 4.20
C PHE A 534 26.44 10.19 4.18
N CYS A 535 25.17 10.05 4.49
CA CYS A 535 24.46 8.79 4.56
C CYS A 535 23.43 8.74 3.44
N TYR A 536 23.69 7.92 2.43
CA TYR A 536 22.70 7.63 1.40
C TYR A 536 21.96 6.35 1.78
N LEU A 537 20.68 6.50 2.12
CA LEU A 537 19.81 5.41 2.54
C LEU A 537 18.85 5.07 1.39
N LYS A 538 18.83 3.79 1.03
CA LYS A 538 17.92 3.23 0.04
C LYS A 538 16.91 2.33 0.72
N ASP A 539 15.65 2.51 0.36
CA ASP A 539 14.58 1.67 0.88
C ASP A 539 14.52 0.31 0.14
N GLU A 540 13.47 -0.46 0.39
CA GLU A 540 13.23 -1.74 -0.29
C GLU A 540 12.63 -1.58 -1.70
N SER A 541 12.47 -0.34 -2.20
CA SER A 541 11.82 -0.04 -3.49
C SER A 541 12.76 -0.27 -4.68
N TYR A 542 12.43 0.22 -5.88
CA TYR A 542 13.15 -0.11 -7.11
C TYR A 542 13.88 1.11 -7.66
N SER A 543 15.17 0.95 -7.96
CA SER A 543 16.04 2.01 -8.45
C SER A 543 15.49 2.81 -9.66
N SER A 544 15.47 4.14 -9.55
CA SER A 544 15.04 5.06 -10.61
C SER A 544 16.08 6.14 -10.93
N GLY A 545 16.30 6.40 -12.22
CA GLY A 545 17.32 7.36 -12.65
C GLY A 545 18.73 6.77 -12.55
N GLU A 546 19.71 7.59 -12.15
CA GLU A 546 21.07 7.12 -11.80
C GLU A 546 21.14 6.47 -10.41
N ASP A 547 20.05 6.53 -9.63
CA ASP A 547 19.92 5.88 -8.33
C ASP A 547 21.04 6.23 -7.34
N ALA A 548 21.44 7.50 -7.37
CA ALA A 548 22.55 8.03 -6.57
C ALA A 548 22.45 9.54 -6.39
N VAL A 549 23.16 10.04 -5.37
CA VAL A 549 23.46 11.47 -5.20
C VAL A 549 24.95 11.70 -5.33
N TYR A 550 25.32 12.60 -6.25
CA TYR A 550 26.71 12.96 -6.52
C TYR A 550 27.09 14.19 -5.71
N VAL A 551 28.21 14.15 -4.99
CA VAL A 551 28.71 15.27 -4.17
C VAL A 551 30.05 15.77 -4.71
N SER A 552 30.24 17.09 -4.73
CA SER A 552 31.47 17.76 -5.19
C SER A 552 31.73 19.05 -4.42
N ASN A 553 32.96 19.58 -4.49
CA ASN A 553 33.31 20.93 -4.04
C ASN A 553 32.92 21.24 -2.58
N ILE A 554 33.24 20.34 -1.66
CA ILE A 554 33.04 20.48 -0.21
C ILE A 554 33.96 21.59 0.30
N ARG A 555 33.40 22.60 0.95
CA ARG A 555 34.09 23.84 1.34
C ARG A 555 33.42 24.53 2.51
N ILE A 556 34.17 25.42 3.15
CA ILE A 556 33.68 26.27 4.24
C ILE A 556 33.42 27.68 3.71
N LEU A 557 32.19 28.15 3.89
CA LEU A 557 31.79 29.54 3.63
C LEU A 557 31.50 30.28 4.93
N ARG A 558 31.18 31.57 4.85
CA ARG A 558 30.58 32.32 5.98
C ARG A 558 29.10 32.53 5.73
N GLU A 559 28.35 32.82 6.80
CA GLU A 559 26.94 33.23 6.72
C GLU A 559 26.71 34.36 5.69
N GLU A 560 27.63 35.32 5.62
CA GLU A 560 27.57 36.47 4.70
C GLU A 560 27.82 36.11 3.22
N ASP A 561 28.40 34.94 2.96
CA ASP A 561 28.70 34.45 1.61
C ASP A 561 27.54 33.65 0.99
N ILE A 562 26.49 33.36 1.77
CA ILE A 562 25.28 32.69 1.28
C ILE A 562 24.58 33.65 0.30
N ASP A 563 24.53 33.29 -0.98
CA ASP A 563 24.05 34.15 -2.05
C ASP A 563 22.59 33.89 -2.45
N LYS A 564 22.04 32.73 -2.10
CA LYS A 564 20.64 32.32 -2.32
C LYS A 564 19.87 32.23 -1.02
N GLU A 565 18.55 32.40 -1.10
CA GLU A 565 17.66 32.20 0.06
C GLU A 565 17.85 30.78 0.62
N THR A 566 18.19 30.68 1.90
CA THR A 566 18.52 29.42 2.58
C THR A 566 18.08 29.49 4.03
N TYR A 567 17.49 28.41 4.51
CA TYR A 567 17.11 28.24 5.91
C TYR A 567 18.10 27.32 6.59
N ILE A 568 18.65 27.74 7.73
CA ILE A 568 19.55 26.92 8.51
C ILE A 568 18.92 26.65 9.87
N PHE A 569 18.85 25.36 10.22
CA PHE A 569 18.38 24.89 11.51
C PHE A 569 19.36 25.23 12.62
N ARG A 570 18.82 25.61 13.77
CA ARG A 570 19.59 25.93 14.97
C ARG A 570 18.96 25.26 16.18
N GLU A 571 19.81 24.59 16.94
CA GLU A 571 19.48 24.06 18.26
C GLU A 571 19.17 25.19 19.24
N CYS A 572 18.14 25.01 20.06
CA CYS A 572 17.81 25.97 21.11
C CYS A 572 18.67 25.81 22.38
N ALA A 573 19.41 24.71 22.49
CA ALA A 573 20.32 24.39 23.58
C ALA A 573 21.70 23.97 23.04
N THR A 574 22.78 24.61 23.50
CA THR A 574 24.15 24.35 23.00
C THR A 574 25.20 24.34 24.13
N GLY A 575 26.43 23.95 23.80
CA GLY A 575 27.57 23.83 24.70
C GLY A 575 27.74 22.44 25.30
N SER A 576 28.80 22.25 26.10
CA SER A 576 29.02 20.97 26.76
C SER A 576 27.92 20.68 27.77
N ILE A 577 27.40 19.45 27.76
CA ILE A 577 26.42 19.00 28.76
C ILE A 577 27.10 18.95 30.13
N ASN A 578 26.45 19.49 31.14
CA ASN A 578 26.87 19.30 32.52
C ASN A 578 26.55 17.87 32.94
N GLU A 579 27.58 17.06 33.15
CA GLU A 579 27.50 15.65 33.53
C GLU A 579 26.70 15.37 34.83
N PHE A 580 26.47 16.37 35.68
CA PHE A 580 25.72 16.23 36.93
C PHE A 580 24.25 16.67 36.82
N THR A 581 23.94 17.61 35.95
CA THR A 581 22.57 18.14 35.77
C THR A 581 21.93 17.69 34.47
N MET A 582 22.70 17.01 33.60
CA MET A 582 22.30 16.61 32.24
C MET A 582 21.70 17.76 31.43
N SER A 583 22.21 18.97 31.64
CA SER A 583 21.71 20.19 31.01
C SER A 583 22.78 20.87 30.18
N TYR A 584 22.39 21.47 29.07
CA TYR A 584 23.28 22.28 28.24
C TYR A 584 23.77 23.55 28.96
N GLN A 585 24.92 24.06 28.52
CA GLN A 585 25.51 25.28 29.09
C GLN A 585 24.75 26.54 28.65
N ASN A 586 24.27 26.56 27.42
CA ASN A 586 23.66 27.72 26.80
C ASN A 586 22.27 27.36 26.29
N TYR A 587 21.33 28.28 26.49
CA TYR A 587 19.98 28.21 25.94
C TYR A 587 19.68 29.52 25.22
N VAL A 588 18.98 29.45 24.11
CA VAL A 588 18.51 30.64 23.42
C VAL A 588 17.49 31.40 24.26
N ASN A 589 17.44 32.72 24.10
CA ASN A 589 16.38 33.52 24.70
C ASN A 589 15.11 33.36 23.86
N VAL A 590 13.97 33.05 24.48
CA VAL A 590 12.68 32.96 23.78
C VAL A 590 11.68 33.99 24.32
N VAL A 591 10.82 34.50 23.44
CA VAL A 591 9.83 35.54 23.73
C VAL A 591 8.49 35.08 23.17
N TYR A 592 7.46 35.01 24.02
CA TYR A 592 6.09 34.80 23.56
C TYR A 592 5.54 36.08 22.93
N ASN A 593 5.05 35.98 21.70
CA ASN A 593 4.35 37.07 21.03
C ASN A 593 2.83 36.86 21.18
N GLU A 594 2.17 37.82 21.81
CA GLU A 594 0.71 37.78 22.04
C GLU A 594 -0.09 38.14 20.76
N GLU A 595 0.55 38.70 19.72
CA GLU A 595 -0.12 39.09 18.48
C GLU A 595 -0.33 37.90 17.54
N ASP A 596 0.63 36.98 17.44
CA ASP A 596 0.54 35.75 16.63
C ASP A 596 0.32 34.50 17.47
N GLY A 597 0.55 34.54 18.79
CA GLY A 597 0.28 33.43 19.70
C GLY A 597 1.41 32.42 19.85
N TYR A 598 2.62 32.71 19.35
CA TYR A 598 3.76 31.77 19.33
C TYR A 598 4.96 32.25 20.14
N TYR A 599 5.86 31.32 20.49
CA TYR A 599 7.20 31.65 20.96
C TYR A 599 8.14 31.92 19.79
N HIS A 600 8.96 32.96 19.94
CA HIS A 600 9.98 33.35 18.98
C HIS A 600 11.36 33.41 19.65
N VAL A 601 12.40 33.20 18.87
CA VAL A 601 13.78 33.27 19.34
C VAL A 601 14.31 34.70 19.29
N GLY A 602 14.92 35.13 20.40
CA GLY A 602 15.55 36.44 20.57
C GLY A 602 14.57 37.58 20.84
N THR A 603 13.63 37.83 19.93
CA THR A 603 12.65 38.93 19.98
C THR A 603 11.25 38.44 19.59
N ALA A 604 10.20 39.21 19.89
CA ALA A 604 8.81 38.84 19.52
C ALA A 604 8.55 38.76 18.00
N THR A 605 9.45 39.28 17.17
CA THR A 605 9.39 39.18 15.70
C THR A 605 10.63 38.47 15.15
N GLY A 606 11.28 37.65 15.98
CA GLY A 606 12.37 36.80 15.52
C GLY A 606 11.82 35.48 14.95
N PRO A 607 12.68 34.51 14.65
CA PRO A 607 12.24 33.24 14.10
C PRO A 607 11.31 32.50 15.06
N TYR A 608 10.34 31.75 14.52
CA TYR A 608 9.51 30.85 15.32
C TYR A 608 10.37 29.82 16.06
N LEU A 609 10.03 29.60 17.32
CA LEU A 609 10.48 28.44 18.07
C LEU A 609 9.64 27.24 17.64
N LEU A 610 10.27 26.15 17.26
CA LEU A 610 9.63 24.93 16.77
C LEU A 610 9.97 23.76 17.69
N ALA A 611 9.00 22.89 17.97
CA ALA A 611 9.20 21.68 18.77
C ALA A 611 9.47 20.47 17.87
N ASP A 612 10.48 19.68 18.24
CA ASP A 612 10.72 18.34 17.68
C ASP A 612 9.85 17.32 18.41
N MET A 613 8.83 16.84 17.72
CA MET A 613 7.85 15.89 18.26
C MET A 613 8.09 14.45 17.81
N LEU A 614 8.92 14.26 16.78
CA LEU A 614 8.99 13.04 15.98
C LEU A 614 10.34 12.31 16.15
N SER A 615 11.38 13.00 16.62
CA SER A 615 12.68 12.40 16.88
C SER A 615 12.79 11.83 18.31
N GLY A 616 13.70 10.87 18.48
CA GLY A 616 14.14 10.43 19.80
C GLY A 616 14.71 11.59 20.63
N THR A 617 14.40 11.64 21.92
CA THR A 617 14.93 12.68 22.80
C THR A 617 16.41 12.47 23.13
N LYS A 618 17.09 13.49 23.67
CA LYS A 618 18.48 13.31 24.17
C LYS A 618 18.55 12.49 25.46
N TRP A 619 17.42 12.18 26.10
CA TRP A 619 17.35 11.40 27.34
C TRP A 619 17.09 9.91 27.08
N ASN A 620 16.44 9.56 25.97
CA ASN A 620 16.18 8.20 25.51
C ASN A 620 15.86 8.19 24.00
N ASN A 621 15.97 7.03 23.34
CA ASN A 621 15.65 6.90 21.91
C ASN A 621 14.14 6.98 21.59
N SER A 622 13.30 7.38 22.54
CA SER A 622 11.85 7.45 22.37
C SER A 622 11.40 8.85 21.95
N THR A 623 10.35 8.94 21.15
CA THR A 623 9.71 10.22 20.78
C THR A 623 8.94 10.82 21.96
N LEU A 624 8.62 12.11 21.89
CA LEU A 624 7.78 12.77 22.91
C LEU A 624 6.40 12.10 23.06
N TYR A 625 5.85 11.59 21.95
CA TYR A 625 4.58 10.87 21.95
C TYR A 625 4.66 9.54 22.69
N GLU A 626 5.68 8.72 22.39
CA GLU A 626 5.92 7.43 23.07
C GLU A 626 6.15 7.63 24.57
N ILE A 627 6.88 8.67 24.95
CA ILE A 627 7.08 9.05 26.35
C ILE A 627 5.73 9.33 27.06
N CYS A 628 4.78 9.95 26.36
CA CYS A 628 3.47 10.28 26.92
C CYS A 628 2.56 9.06 27.06
N LEU A 629 2.63 8.09 26.13
CA LEU A 629 1.88 6.83 26.20
C LEU A 629 2.19 6.00 27.46
N GLU A 630 3.40 6.16 28.03
CA GLU A 630 3.78 5.53 29.30
C GLU A 630 3.13 6.18 30.54
N GLY A 631 2.23 7.15 30.37
CA GLY A 631 1.44 7.78 31.43
C GLY A 631 2.21 8.78 32.30
N LYS A 632 3.29 9.36 31.77
CA LYS A 632 4.27 10.14 32.54
C LYS A 632 3.99 11.65 32.62
N CYS A 633 3.02 12.19 31.87
CA CYS A 633 2.91 13.64 31.65
C CYS A 633 1.58 14.27 32.13
N ILE A 634 1.14 13.96 33.36
CA ILE A 634 0.03 14.69 33.99
C ILE A 634 0.58 15.91 34.73
N GLY A 635 0.09 17.09 34.38
CA GLY A 635 0.49 18.34 35.02
C GLY A 635 0.13 18.39 36.50
N ALA A 636 0.89 19.14 37.30
CA ALA A 636 0.57 19.36 38.72
C ALA A 636 -0.79 20.08 38.95
N ASP A 637 -1.35 20.68 37.89
CA ASP A 637 -2.68 21.30 37.79
C ASP A 637 -3.80 20.31 37.42
N GLY A 638 -3.45 19.06 37.08
CA GLY A 638 -4.39 18.02 36.65
C GLY A 638 -4.75 18.07 35.16
N VAL A 639 -4.05 18.88 34.37
CA VAL A 639 -4.19 18.89 32.90
C VAL A 639 -3.51 17.66 32.33
N ASP A 640 -4.21 16.97 31.43
CA ASP A 640 -3.67 15.85 30.67
C ASP A 640 -2.85 16.38 29.49
N TYR A 641 -1.55 16.60 29.72
CA TYR A 641 -0.66 17.06 28.67
C TYR A 641 -0.34 15.97 27.66
N ASN A 642 -0.77 14.71 27.87
CA ASN A 642 -0.62 13.67 26.84
C ASN A 642 -1.46 14.01 25.60
N ALA A 643 -2.70 14.47 25.78
CA ALA A 643 -3.56 14.87 24.67
C ALA A 643 -2.96 16.04 23.86
N VAL A 644 -2.30 16.99 24.55
CA VAL A 644 -1.60 18.10 23.88
C VAL A 644 -0.42 17.57 23.07
N ILE A 645 0.40 16.69 23.64
CA ILE A 645 1.56 16.14 22.93
C ILE A 645 1.11 15.29 21.73
N GLU A 646 0.10 14.45 21.89
CA GLU A 646 -0.51 13.65 20.82
C GLU A 646 -1.00 14.53 19.67
N GLU A 647 -1.81 15.53 19.98
CA GLU A 647 -2.36 16.46 18.98
C GLU A 647 -1.25 17.21 18.22
N TYR A 648 -0.25 17.73 18.95
CA TYR A 648 0.86 18.47 18.34
C TYR A 648 1.86 17.57 17.60
N SER A 649 1.96 16.29 17.96
CA SER A 649 2.71 15.29 17.19
C SER A 649 2.06 15.05 15.83
N VAL A 650 0.73 14.99 15.76
CA VAL A 650 0.00 14.92 14.48
C VAL A 650 0.21 16.19 13.66
N TYR A 651 0.21 17.38 14.30
CA TYR A 651 0.51 18.62 13.58
C TYR A 651 1.95 18.66 13.05
N ALA A 652 2.92 18.17 13.82
CA ALA A 652 4.30 18.09 13.39
C ALA A 652 4.47 17.12 12.21
N SER A 653 3.86 15.93 12.25
CA SER A 653 3.94 14.93 11.17
C SER A 653 3.34 15.43 9.86
N ASN A 654 2.34 16.32 9.93
CA ASN A 654 1.64 16.86 8.77
C ASN A 654 2.18 18.23 8.33
N SER A 655 3.17 18.79 9.03
CA SER A 655 3.80 20.07 8.69
C SER A 655 4.78 19.93 7.52
N GLU A 656 5.07 21.05 6.84
CA GLU A 656 6.04 21.06 5.72
C GLU A 656 7.45 20.62 6.14
N VAL A 657 7.81 20.80 7.42
CA VAL A 657 9.18 20.62 7.90
C VAL A 657 9.35 19.54 8.98
N GLY A 658 8.28 18.84 9.37
CA GLY A 658 8.32 17.84 10.44
C GLY A 658 8.34 18.41 11.87
N TYR A 659 8.10 19.72 12.03
CA TYR A 659 8.13 20.43 13.31
C TYR A 659 6.89 21.31 13.48
N THR A 660 6.52 21.56 14.72
CA THR A 660 5.33 22.38 15.05
C THR A 660 5.72 23.66 15.81
N PRO A 661 5.17 24.84 15.47
CA PRO A 661 5.48 26.06 16.18
C PRO A 661 4.98 26.03 17.63
N VAL A 662 5.81 26.52 18.55
CA VAL A 662 5.55 26.38 19.98
C VAL A 662 4.54 27.42 20.45
N THR A 663 3.34 26.95 20.77
CA THR A 663 2.31 27.73 21.47
C THR A 663 2.55 27.75 22.98
N LYS A 664 1.77 28.54 23.73
CA LYS A 664 1.82 28.53 25.20
C LYS A 664 1.45 27.19 25.81
N VAL A 665 0.42 26.54 25.27
CA VAL A 665 -0.05 25.24 25.74
C VAL A 665 0.99 24.16 25.47
N LEU A 666 1.60 24.17 24.27
CA LEU A 666 2.69 23.25 23.95
C LEU A 666 3.93 23.50 24.83
N ALA A 667 4.35 24.75 25.01
CA ALA A 667 5.49 25.07 25.87
C ALA A 667 5.29 24.58 27.31
N ASP A 668 4.07 24.64 27.83
CA ASP A 668 3.75 24.15 29.16
C ASP A 668 3.73 22.60 29.21
N ALA A 669 3.22 21.94 28.17
CA ALA A 669 3.31 20.49 28.00
C ALA A 669 4.78 20.00 27.97
N LEU A 670 5.63 20.61 27.13
CA LEU A 670 7.06 20.26 27.01
C LEU A 670 7.80 20.42 28.34
N LYS A 671 7.49 21.47 29.12
CA LYS A 671 8.07 21.66 30.47
C LYS A 671 7.65 20.54 31.42
N GLU A 672 6.41 20.08 31.38
CA GLU A 672 5.95 18.97 32.22
C GLU A 672 6.59 17.64 31.79
N VAL A 673 6.70 17.37 30.48
CA VAL A 673 7.43 16.20 29.95
C VAL A 673 8.87 16.19 30.48
N CYS A 674 9.57 17.32 30.37
CA CYS A 674 10.94 17.43 30.88
C CYS A 674 11.05 17.25 32.40
N LYS A 675 10.07 17.73 33.17
CA LYS A 675 10.02 17.52 34.63
C LYS A 675 9.77 16.06 34.99
N ALA A 676 8.98 15.34 34.19
CA ALA A 676 8.67 13.94 34.39
C ALA A 676 9.86 13.03 34.04
N LEU A 677 10.63 13.39 33.01
CA LEU A 677 11.81 12.64 32.56
C LEU A 677 13.12 13.00 33.26
N GLY A 678 13.24 14.21 33.80
CA GLY A 678 14.45 14.67 34.47
C GLY A 678 14.73 13.96 35.81
N ASP A 679 16.01 13.67 36.08
CA ASP A 679 16.49 13.25 37.41
C ASP A 679 16.03 14.24 38.50
N ASP A 680 15.95 13.81 39.76
CA ASP A 680 15.60 14.64 40.92
C ASP A 680 16.45 15.92 41.02
N LEU A 681 17.62 15.95 40.38
CA LEU A 681 18.54 17.08 40.25
C LEU A 681 18.23 18.01 39.05
N ALA A 682 17.62 17.51 37.98
CA ALA A 682 17.30 18.22 36.73
C ALA A 682 15.98 19.02 36.81
N LYS A 683 15.06 18.65 37.72
CA LYS A 683 13.72 19.28 37.94
C LYS A 683 13.71 20.81 38.15
N ASN A 684 14.87 21.45 38.30
CA ASN A 684 15.02 22.87 38.59
C ASN A 684 15.50 23.73 37.40
N ASN A 685 15.79 23.17 36.22
CA ASN A 685 16.17 23.97 35.06
C ASN A 685 14.94 24.43 34.26
N GLN A 686 14.61 25.72 34.35
CA GLN A 686 13.44 26.30 33.69
C GLN A 686 13.53 26.35 32.16
N ASN A 687 14.73 26.17 31.59
CA ASN A 687 14.97 26.25 30.16
C ASN A 687 15.18 24.88 29.50
N GLN A 688 15.14 23.79 30.26
CA GLN A 688 15.45 22.45 29.73
C GLN A 688 14.48 21.98 28.64
N TRP A 689 13.23 22.48 28.64
CA TRP A 689 12.27 22.21 27.57
C TRP A 689 12.71 22.72 26.19
N LEU A 690 13.68 23.63 26.12
CA LEU A 690 14.28 24.07 24.87
C LEU A 690 15.23 23.03 24.26
N GLU A 691 15.58 21.96 24.99
CA GLU A 691 16.43 20.87 24.47
C GLU A 691 15.72 20.00 23.43
N VAL A 692 14.39 20.13 23.32
CA VAL A 692 13.55 19.48 22.30
C VAL A 692 12.97 20.50 21.32
N CYS A 693 13.63 21.66 21.20
CA CYS A 693 13.21 22.73 20.31
C CYS A 693 14.32 23.18 19.37
N VAL A 694 13.93 23.58 18.17
CA VAL A 694 14.78 24.13 17.12
C VAL A 694 14.19 25.45 16.62
N TYR A 695 14.96 26.19 15.82
CA TYR A 695 14.47 27.34 15.08
C TYR A 695 15.24 27.52 13.78
N TYR A 696 14.62 28.19 12.80
CA TYR A 696 15.29 28.53 11.56
C TYR A 696 15.95 29.90 11.62
N SER A 697 16.98 30.09 10.82
CA SER A 697 17.42 31.42 10.44
C SER A 697 17.52 31.50 8.93
N ALA A 698 16.89 32.51 8.34
CA ALA A 698 16.92 32.75 6.91
C ALA A 698 18.15 33.58 6.53
N TYR A 699 18.87 33.14 5.50
CA TYR A 699 20.09 33.75 4.97
C TYR A 699 19.97 34.03 3.47
N GLY A 700 20.89 34.83 2.96
CA GLY A 700 21.03 35.13 1.53
C GLY A 700 20.18 36.27 0.99
N THR A 701 20.32 36.55 -0.31
CA THR A 701 19.68 37.71 -0.94
C THR A 701 18.17 37.50 -1.09
N GLY A 702 17.40 38.10 -0.18
CA GLY A 702 15.94 38.04 -0.20
C GLY A 702 15.32 37.08 0.80
N GLY A 703 16.14 36.44 1.66
CA GLY A 703 15.67 35.52 2.69
C GLY A 703 14.53 36.10 3.52
N LYS A 704 13.33 35.52 3.37
CA LYS A 704 12.20 35.75 4.25
C LYS A 704 12.23 34.69 5.34
N GLU A 705 11.69 35.02 6.51
CA GLU A 705 11.42 33.97 7.50
C GLU A 705 10.46 32.94 6.88
N LEU A 706 10.69 31.67 7.22
CA LEU A 706 9.78 30.60 6.87
C LEU A 706 8.39 31.03 7.38
N GLY A 707 7.36 30.87 6.55
CA GLY A 707 5.99 31.02 7.02
C GLY A 707 5.70 30.03 8.15
N LEU A 708 4.51 30.12 8.74
CA LEU A 708 4.05 29.11 9.68
C LEU A 708 3.94 27.75 8.95
N PRO A 709 4.70 26.71 9.32
CA PRO A 709 4.75 25.45 8.57
C PRO A 709 3.51 24.55 8.76
N THR A 710 2.56 25.00 9.57
CA THR A 710 1.34 24.26 9.98
C THR A 710 0.06 24.95 9.52
N VAL A 711 0.16 25.93 8.62
CA VAL A 711 -1.00 26.60 8.02
C VAL A 711 -1.86 25.58 7.27
N GLY A 712 -3.16 25.59 7.53
CA GLY A 712 -4.11 24.63 6.96
C GLY A 712 -4.13 23.26 7.64
N VAL A 713 -3.27 23.03 8.64
CA VAL A 713 -3.20 21.79 9.43
C VAL A 713 -3.84 21.97 10.80
N MET A 714 -3.65 23.13 11.44
CA MET A 714 -4.22 23.42 12.76
C MET A 714 -5.56 24.17 12.64
N PRO A 715 -6.59 23.83 13.46
CA PRO A 715 -7.87 24.54 13.45
C PRO A 715 -7.76 26.05 13.73
N PHE A 716 -6.76 26.46 14.52
CA PHE A 716 -6.50 27.86 14.84
C PHE A 716 -5.54 28.56 13.85
N GLU A 717 -5.01 27.85 12.84
CA GLU A 717 -4.24 28.40 11.72
C GLU A 717 -4.79 27.95 10.36
N PRO A 718 -6.06 28.26 10.05
CA PRO A 718 -6.65 27.85 8.79
C PRO A 718 -6.17 28.71 7.61
N ILE A 719 -6.25 28.16 6.40
CA ILE A 719 -6.08 28.95 5.18
C ILE A 719 -7.31 29.84 5.00
N MET A 720 -7.15 31.15 5.15
CA MET A 720 -8.28 32.09 5.06
C MET A 720 -8.77 32.26 3.62
N PHE A 721 -10.10 32.28 3.43
CA PHE A 721 -10.72 32.63 2.15
C PHE A 721 -10.34 34.04 1.70
N GLU A 722 -9.99 34.19 0.42
CA GLU A 722 -9.76 35.46 -0.23
C GLU A 722 -11.08 36.09 -0.70
N GLY A 723 -11.50 37.17 -0.04
CA GLY A 723 -12.75 37.88 -0.34
C GLY A 723 -13.87 37.59 0.67
N ASN A 724 -15.03 38.22 0.46
CA ASN A 724 -16.15 38.15 1.41
C ASN A 724 -17.35 37.32 0.90
N GLY A 725 -17.31 36.85 -0.34
CA GLY A 725 -18.39 36.09 -0.98
C GLY A 725 -19.66 36.90 -1.28
N ILE A 726 -19.74 38.20 -0.96
CA ILE A 726 -21.00 38.97 -1.02
C ILE A 726 -21.32 39.46 -2.44
N TYR A 727 -20.32 39.97 -3.15
CA TYR A 727 -20.49 40.53 -4.50
C TYR A 727 -19.78 39.71 -5.56
N THR A 728 -18.65 39.12 -5.17
CA THR A 728 -17.87 38.17 -5.93
C THR A 728 -17.62 36.98 -5.02
N PRO A 729 -17.54 35.77 -5.56
CA PRO A 729 -17.18 34.63 -4.75
C PRO A 729 -15.83 34.82 -4.07
N ALA A 730 -15.71 34.31 -2.86
CA ALA A 730 -14.44 34.18 -2.16
C ALA A 730 -13.87 32.80 -2.48
N THR A 731 -12.55 32.70 -2.61
CA THR A 731 -11.89 31.42 -2.93
C THR A 731 -10.81 31.12 -1.90
N ALA A 732 -10.56 29.84 -1.67
CA ALA A 732 -9.42 29.36 -0.93
C ALA A 732 -8.87 28.12 -1.62
N SER A 733 -7.55 27.96 -1.59
CA SER A 733 -6.90 26.80 -2.19
C SER A 733 -5.84 26.24 -1.27
N GLY A 734 -5.67 24.92 -1.28
CA GLY A 734 -4.61 24.22 -0.58
C GLY A 734 -4.11 23.03 -1.38
N MET A 735 -2.92 22.53 -1.09
CA MET A 735 -2.36 21.33 -1.71
C MET A 735 -2.28 20.22 -0.68
N ILE A 736 -2.82 19.05 -1.01
CA ILE A 736 -2.66 17.83 -0.22
C ILE A 736 -1.64 16.98 -0.96
N ASP A 737 -0.42 16.93 -0.46
CA ASP A 737 0.70 16.13 -1.01
C ASP A 737 1.08 14.96 -0.08
N ARG A 738 0.37 14.82 1.04
CA ARG A 738 0.55 13.81 2.09
C ARG A 738 -0.75 13.63 2.87
N ILE A 739 -0.86 12.55 3.63
CA ILE A 739 -2.02 12.32 4.51
C ILE A 739 -1.99 13.34 5.66
N ILE A 740 -2.99 14.23 5.71
CA ILE A 740 -3.16 15.21 6.78
C ILE A 740 -4.24 14.71 7.74
N LEU A 741 -3.93 14.61 9.04
CA LEU A 741 -4.85 14.19 10.09
C LEU A 741 -5.18 15.33 11.08
N PRO A 742 -6.44 15.44 11.56
CA PRO A 742 -7.61 14.70 11.08
C PRO A 742 -8.02 15.15 9.66
N ARG A 743 -8.24 14.15 8.79
CA ARG A 743 -8.40 14.19 7.32
C ARG A 743 -8.67 15.57 6.69
N GLY A 744 -7.66 16.11 6.00
CA GLY A 744 -7.80 17.21 5.02
C GLY A 744 -7.20 18.56 5.41
N ILE A 745 -7.43 19.57 4.57
CA ILE A 745 -6.98 20.97 4.77
C ILE A 745 -8.08 21.78 5.45
N ILE A 746 -7.69 22.62 6.40
CA ILE A 746 -8.60 23.51 7.11
C ILE A 746 -8.57 24.90 6.49
N PHE A 747 -9.72 25.33 5.97
CA PHE A 747 -9.97 26.68 5.47
C PHE A 747 -10.74 27.51 6.50
N GLY A 748 -10.57 28.83 6.50
CA GLY A 748 -11.14 29.73 7.50
C GLY A 748 -11.91 30.89 6.88
N PHE A 749 -13.06 31.23 7.44
CA PHE A 749 -13.89 32.33 6.95
C PHE A 749 -14.57 33.11 8.09
N ILE A 750 -14.64 34.43 7.94
CA ILE A 750 -15.36 35.32 8.84
C ILE A 750 -16.46 36.05 8.04
N PRO A 751 -17.76 35.70 8.24
CA PRO A 751 -18.85 36.34 7.52
C PRO A 751 -18.97 37.83 7.83
N GLU A 752 -18.99 38.66 6.78
CA GLU A 752 -19.28 40.10 6.91
C GLU A 752 -20.77 40.39 7.06
N LYS A 753 -21.65 39.43 6.73
CA LYS A 753 -23.10 39.55 6.84
C LYS A 753 -23.70 38.23 7.30
N SER A 754 -24.63 38.25 8.25
CA SER A 754 -25.36 37.03 8.61
C SER A 754 -26.29 36.60 7.48
N GLY A 755 -26.32 35.32 7.16
CA GLY A 755 -27.14 34.77 6.09
C GLY A 755 -26.66 33.41 5.62
N VAL A 756 -27.29 32.88 4.58
CA VAL A 756 -26.90 31.63 3.93
C VAL A 756 -25.72 31.87 3.01
N TYR A 757 -24.67 31.07 3.19
CA TYR A 757 -23.52 30.98 2.31
C TYR A 757 -23.53 29.64 1.59
N LYS A 758 -23.20 29.66 0.31
CA LYS A 758 -22.95 28.49 -0.53
C LYS A 758 -21.45 28.23 -0.56
N PHE A 759 -21.02 27.02 -0.23
CA PHE A 759 -19.67 26.51 -0.46
C PHE A 759 -19.72 25.48 -1.58
N TYR A 760 -18.74 25.46 -2.47
CA TYR A 760 -18.60 24.41 -3.47
C TYR A 760 -17.15 24.25 -3.93
N SER A 761 -16.74 23.03 -4.27
CA SER A 761 -15.44 22.75 -4.89
C SER A 761 -15.51 22.97 -6.40
N THR A 762 -14.43 23.51 -6.98
CA THR A 762 -14.30 23.78 -8.43
C THR A 762 -13.51 22.71 -9.18
N GLU A 763 -12.86 21.79 -8.48
CA GLU A 763 -11.96 20.76 -9.03
C GLU A 763 -12.67 19.45 -9.39
N GLN A 764 -12.21 18.69 -10.37
CA GLN A 764 -12.88 17.44 -10.81
C GLN A 764 -12.56 16.21 -9.92
N ILE A 765 -12.27 16.42 -8.64
CA ILE A 765 -11.72 15.40 -7.72
C ILE A 765 -12.69 15.16 -6.57
N GLU A 766 -12.93 13.89 -6.24
CA GLU A 766 -13.89 13.47 -5.22
C GLU A 766 -13.56 14.07 -3.85
N THR A 767 -14.26 15.15 -3.51
CA THR A 767 -13.98 15.93 -2.31
C THR A 767 -15.18 15.93 -1.35
N GLN A 768 -14.91 15.70 -0.07
CA GLN A 768 -15.81 15.95 1.06
C GLN A 768 -15.36 17.18 1.84
N GLY A 769 -16.27 17.77 2.60
CA GLY A 769 -15.83 18.73 3.60
C GLY A 769 -16.86 18.96 4.68
N TRP A 770 -16.46 19.56 5.78
CA TRP A 770 -17.31 19.83 6.93
C TRP A 770 -17.18 21.29 7.30
N ILE A 771 -18.31 21.91 7.62
CA ILE A 771 -18.27 23.22 8.25
C ILE A 771 -18.10 22.98 9.75
N CYS A 772 -17.03 23.54 10.29
CA CYS A 772 -16.70 23.46 11.69
C CYS A 772 -16.83 24.84 12.37
N ASP A 773 -16.95 24.81 13.69
CA ASP A 773 -16.78 26.00 14.51
C ASP A 773 -15.31 26.43 14.60
N GLU A 774 -15.03 27.48 15.39
CA GLU A 774 -13.68 28.00 15.61
C GLU A 774 -12.71 27.02 16.30
N ASN A 775 -13.21 25.95 16.91
CA ASN A 775 -12.41 24.91 17.57
C ASN A 775 -12.15 23.71 16.63
N GLY A 776 -12.72 23.71 15.42
CA GLY A 776 -12.61 22.60 14.48
C GLY A 776 -13.64 21.49 14.71
N GLU A 777 -14.63 21.69 15.59
CA GLU A 777 -15.75 20.75 15.76
C GLU A 777 -16.76 20.91 14.63
N ALA A 778 -17.12 19.81 13.97
CA ALA A 778 -18.09 19.83 12.88
C ALA A 778 -19.48 20.24 13.39
N ILE A 779 -20.05 21.28 12.77
CA ILE A 779 -21.39 21.82 13.11
C ILE A 779 -22.41 21.65 11.98
N ALA A 780 -21.94 21.35 10.77
CA ALA A 780 -22.78 21.00 9.64
C ALA A 780 -22.02 20.19 8.59
N GLU A 781 -22.74 19.27 7.95
CA GLU A 781 -22.27 18.53 6.79
C GLU A 781 -22.83 19.13 5.49
N PRO A 782 -22.14 18.94 4.34
CA PRO A 782 -22.64 19.32 3.03
C PRO A 782 -23.94 18.57 2.73
N ASP A 783 -24.89 19.27 2.10
CA ASP A 783 -26.09 18.62 1.60
C ASP A 783 -25.79 18.04 0.21
N TYR A 784 -25.39 16.76 0.20
CA TYR A 784 -25.05 16.02 -1.03
C TYR A 784 -26.22 15.98 -2.03
N GLY A 785 -27.46 16.19 -1.58
CA GLY A 785 -28.64 16.29 -2.44
C GLY A 785 -28.71 17.53 -3.32
N LEU A 786 -28.01 18.61 -2.94
CA LEU A 786 -27.97 19.87 -3.70
C LEU A 786 -26.90 19.86 -4.82
N ARG A 787 -26.07 18.81 -4.90
CA ARG A 787 -25.12 18.57 -6.01
C ARG A 787 -25.81 18.64 -7.37
N GLU A 788 -27.02 18.10 -7.47
CA GLU A 788 -27.78 18.07 -8.72
C GLU A 788 -28.29 19.45 -9.14
N TYR A 789 -28.61 20.34 -8.21
CA TYR A 789 -29.02 21.72 -8.54
C TYR A 789 -27.91 22.49 -9.27
N ALA A 790 -26.65 22.26 -8.89
CA ALA A 790 -25.50 22.84 -9.60
C ALA A 790 -25.33 22.27 -11.01
N LYS A 791 -25.63 20.98 -11.22
CA LYS A 791 -25.65 20.29 -12.52
C LYS A 791 -26.78 20.82 -13.43
N ILE A 792 -27.95 21.11 -12.85
CA ILE A 792 -29.13 21.66 -13.56
C ILE A 792 -28.86 23.10 -14.05
N LEU A 793 -28.10 23.90 -13.30
CA LEU A 793 -27.77 25.28 -13.67
C LEU A 793 -26.59 25.42 -14.66
N SER A 794 -25.75 24.39 -14.82
CA SER A 794 -24.48 24.48 -15.57
C SER A 794 -24.55 24.10 -17.06
N ASN A 795 -25.74 24.02 -17.68
CA ASN A 795 -25.89 23.72 -19.12
C ASN A 795 -25.20 22.41 -19.57
N GLY A 796 -25.34 21.34 -18.77
CA GLY A 796 -24.98 19.98 -19.21
C GLY A 796 -23.48 19.70 -19.30
N GLY A 797 -22.65 20.39 -18.50
CA GLY A 797 -21.31 19.90 -18.20
C GLY A 797 -21.40 18.69 -17.27
N GLN A 798 -20.69 17.62 -17.61
CA GLN A 798 -20.44 16.50 -16.71
C GLN A 798 -19.61 17.08 -15.54
N LEU A 799 -20.24 17.22 -14.37
CA LEU A 799 -19.51 17.49 -13.13
C LEU A 799 -19.18 16.11 -12.57
N ASP A 800 -17.96 15.66 -12.88
CA ASP A 800 -17.29 14.61 -12.13
C ASP A 800 -17.02 15.18 -10.71
N ASP A 801 -17.07 14.29 -9.71
CA ASP A 801 -17.54 14.51 -8.35
C ASP A 801 -17.08 15.77 -7.57
N ASN A 802 -18.06 16.55 -7.06
CA ASN A 802 -17.85 17.78 -6.28
C ASN A 802 -18.90 17.98 -5.16
N PHE A 803 -18.57 18.64 -4.04
CA PHE A 803 -19.55 19.00 -2.98
C PHE A 803 -20.19 20.37 -3.20
N VAL A 804 -21.42 20.53 -2.67
CA VAL A 804 -22.11 21.83 -2.52
C VAL A 804 -22.77 21.88 -1.15
N ALA A 805 -22.50 22.92 -0.36
CA ALA A 805 -23.10 23.12 0.96
C ALA A 805 -23.76 24.49 1.06
N TYR A 806 -24.96 24.55 1.65
CA TYR A 806 -25.62 25.81 1.99
C TYR A 806 -25.80 25.88 3.50
N ILE A 807 -25.20 26.88 4.15
CA ILE A 807 -25.21 26.99 5.60
C ILE A 807 -25.48 28.44 6.03
N TYR A 808 -26.29 28.60 7.08
CA TYR A 808 -26.46 29.90 7.71
C TYR A 808 -25.27 30.23 8.62
N LEU A 809 -24.55 31.31 8.32
CA LEU A 809 -23.43 31.78 9.12
C LEU A 809 -23.78 33.10 9.81
N GLU A 810 -23.29 33.29 11.03
CA GLU A 810 -23.45 34.54 11.77
C GLU A 810 -22.29 35.50 11.52
N GLN A 811 -22.62 36.79 11.33
CA GLN A 811 -21.65 37.84 11.11
C GLN A 811 -20.59 37.90 12.22
N GLY A 812 -19.32 37.99 11.82
CA GLY A 812 -18.19 38.28 12.71
C GLY A 812 -17.68 37.09 13.52
N LYS A 813 -18.16 35.87 13.25
CA LYS A 813 -17.63 34.63 13.84
C LYS A 813 -16.68 33.93 12.88
N LEU A 814 -15.61 33.32 13.40
CA LEU A 814 -14.77 32.43 12.60
C LEU A 814 -15.50 31.10 12.43
N TYR A 815 -15.61 30.68 11.18
CA TYR A 815 -16.03 29.34 10.80
C TYR A 815 -14.89 28.69 10.04
N LEU A 816 -14.74 27.39 10.25
CA LEU A 816 -13.75 26.59 9.55
C LEU A 816 -14.45 25.72 8.52
N PHE A 817 -13.77 25.42 7.43
CA PHE A 817 -14.19 24.44 6.44
C PHE A 817 -13.07 23.43 6.29
N ARG A 818 -13.27 22.23 6.86
CA ARG A 818 -12.33 21.11 6.70
C ARG A 818 -12.66 20.42 5.40
N ALA A 819 -11.71 20.38 4.48
CA ALA A 819 -11.92 19.81 3.16
C ALA A 819 -10.96 18.65 2.94
N CYS A 820 -11.47 17.49 2.58
CA CYS A 820 -10.68 16.28 2.37
C CYS A 820 -11.10 15.56 1.10
N PHE A 821 -10.21 14.76 0.55
CA PHE A 821 -10.60 13.83 -0.50
C PHE A 821 -11.38 12.65 0.05
N TYR A 822 -12.26 12.10 -0.78
CA TYR A 822 -12.98 10.86 -0.49
C TYR A 822 -11.99 9.70 -0.42
N ASP A 823 -11.07 9.67 -1.38
CA ASP A 823 -9.95 8.76 -1.42
C ASP A 823 -8.74 9.37 -0.70
N ILE A 824 -8.22 8.64 0.30
CA ILE A 824 -7.03 9.02 1.07
C ILE A 824 -5.74 9.05 0.24
N ASN A 825 -5.74 8.46 -0.96
CA ASN A 825 -4.61 8.37 -1.88
C ASN A 825 -4.63 9.45 -2.97
N GLU A 826 -5.64 10.30 -3.01
CA GLU A 826 -5.65 11.45 -3.90
C GLU A 826 -4.73 12.53 -3.35
N TYR A 827 -3.67 12.86 -4.10
CA TYR A 827 -2.76 13.97 -3.80
C TYR A 827 -2.91 15.04 -4.87
N SER A 828 -3.60 16.13 -4.54
CA SER A 828 -3.88 17.20 -5.48
C SER A 828 -4.16 18.53 -4.76
N SER A 829 -4.29 19.59 -5.55
CA SER A 829 -4.84 20.85 -5.07
C SER A 829 -6.35 20.75 -4.91
N ILE A 830 -6.85 21.34 -3.84
CA ILE A 830 -8.27 21.58 -3.63
C ILE A 830 -8.53 23.09 -3.72
N GLU A 831 -9.53 23.48 -4.50
CA GLU A 831 -10.03 24.84 -4.56
C GLU A 831 -11.50 24.87 -4.13
N VAL A 832 -11.79 25.72 -3.14
CA VAL A 832 -13.12 25.90 -2.58
C VAL A 832 -13.56 27.32 -2.83
N GLU A 833 -14.79 27.46 -3.32
CA GLU A 833 -15.44 28.74 -3.51
C GLU A 833 -16.59 28.92 -2.52
N MET A 834 -16.75 30.14 -2.01
CA MET A 834 -17.82 30.54 -1.11
C MET A 834 -18.53 31.81 -1.60
N SER A 835 -19.87 31.77 -1.62
CA SER A 835 -20.73 32.89 -2.03
C SER A 835 -21.91 33.11 -1.09
N PHE A 836 -22.23 34.36 -0.77
CA PHE A 836 -23.43 34.75 -0.03
C PHE A 836 -24.67 34.58 -0.93
N VAL A 837 -25.69 33.90 -0.41
CA VAL A 837 -26.91 33.57 -1.16
C VAL A 837 -28.08 34.45 -0.71
N ALA A 838 -28.35 34.49 0.60
CA ALA A 838 -29.55 35.15 1.13
C ALA A 838 -29.38 35.59 2.60
N ASP A 839 -30.11 36.62 3.04
CA ASP A 839 -30.12 37.08 4.44
C ASP A 839 -31.23 36.47 5.30
N THR A 840 -31.75 35.32 4.87
CA THR A 840 -32.75 34.51 5.58
C THR A 840 -32.10 33.27 6.19
N LYS A 841 -32.80 32.59 7.10
CA LYS A 841 -32.45 31.24 7.61
C LYS A 841 -33.12 30.13 6.84
N GLU A 842 -33.95 30.47 5.86
CA GLU A 842 -34.78 29.54 5.10
C GLU A 842 -34.38 29.61 3.64
N LEU A 843 -34.16 28.46 3.02
CA LEU A 843 -33.81 28.34 1.62
C LEU A 843 -34.78 27.38 0.94
N LEU A 844 -35.30 27.76 -0.24
CA LEU A 844 -36.09 26.87 -1.07
C LEU A 844 -35.19 25.76 -1.63
N THR A 845 -35.49 24.50 -1.32
CA THR A 845 -34.74 23.31 -1.75
C THR A 845 -35.67 22.26 -2.34
N ILE A 846 -35.13 21.26 -3.05
CA ILE A 846 -35.89 20.16 -3.65
C ILE A 846 -36.41 19.20 -2.57
N ALA A 847 -37.61 18.65 -2.77
CA ALA A 847 -38.26 17.73 -1.84
C ALA A 847 -37.81 16.26 -1.97
N SER A 848 -36.87 15.95 -2.88
CA SER A 848 -36.30 14.62 -3.08
C SER A 848 -34.83 14.69 -3.51
N PRO A 849 -33.87 14.66 -2.58
CA PRO A 849 -32.44 14.70 -2.89
C PRO A 849 -31.81 13.35 -3.35
N GLY A 850 -32.56 12.36 -3.87
CA GLY A 850 -32.08 10.98 -4.11
C GLY A 850 -31.86 10.55 -5.58
N PHE A 851 -30.89 9.65 -5.80
CA PHE A 851 -30.43 9.10 -7.10
C PHE A 851 -31.33 8.02 -7.73
N PHE A 852 -31.23 7.85 -9.05
CA PHE A 852 -31.36 6.54 -9.72
C PHE A 852 -29.96 6.01 -10.10
N THR A 853 -29.61 4.79 -9.68
CA THR A 853 -28.50 4.05 -10.29
C THR A 853 -29.08 2.92 -11.14
N SER A 854 -28.80 2.92 -12.44
CA SER A 854 -28.82 1.67 -13.21
C SER A 854 -27.44 1.06 -13.08
N SER A 855 -27.28 0.02 -12.25
CA SER A 855 -26.13 -0.85 -12.39
C SER A 855 -26.24 -1.57 -13.74
N ASP A 856 -25.14 -1.63 -14.48
CA ASP A 856 -25.10 -2.19 -15.83
C ASP A 856 -25.37 -3.70 -15.87
N ASP A 857 -25.38 -4.40 -14.72
CA ASP A 857 -25.39 -5.86 -14.73
C ASP A 857 -26.63 -6.55 -14.14
N GLU A 858 -27.55 -5.89 -13.45
CA GLU A 858 -28.85 -6.49 -13.12
C GLU A 858 -29.87 -5.41 -12.81
N MET A 859 -30.84 -5.21 -13.70
CA MET A 859 -31.94 -4.25 -13.52
C MET A 859 -32.98 -4.79 -12.53
N SER A 860 -32.54 -5.12 -11.32
CA SER A 860 -33.39 -5.49 -10.19
C SER A 860 -32.88 -4.78 -8.95
N ASP A 861 -33.72 -3.84 -8.49
CA ASP A 861 -33.72 -3.18 -7.20
C ASP A 861 -32.50 -2.29 -6.89
N ILE A 862 -32.69 -0.97 -7.01
CA ILE A 862 -32.52 0.04 -5.95
C ILE A 862 -33.10 1.38 -6.46
N ILE A 863 -34.26 1.76 -5.91
CA ILE A 863 -34.79 3.13 -5.94
C ILE A 863 -34.51 3.71 -4.56
N SER A 864 -33.41 4.45 -4.41
CA SER A 864 -33.12 5.16 -3.15
C SER A 864 -34.03 6.39 -3.04
N GLY A 865 -35.26 6.17 -2.60
CA GLY A 865 -36.29 7.19 -2.36
C GLY A 865 -36.09 7.99 -1.07
N ASN A 866 -35.00 8.77 -0.98
CA ASN A 866 -34.87 9.78 0.08
C ASN A 866 -35.79 10.96 -0.27
N TYR A 867 -37.04 10.87 0.16
CA TYR A 867 -38.03 11.94 0.07
C TYR A 867 -38.12 12.69 1.40
N VAL A 868 -38.40 13.99 1.33
CA VAL A 868 -38.78 14.72 2.54
C VAL A 868 -40.09 14.14 3.09
N ASP A 869 -40.16 13.93 4.40
CA ASP A 869 -41.37 13.44 5.04
C ASP A 869 -42.48 14.49 4.95
N VAL A 870 -43.65 14.10 4.41
CA VAL A 870 -44.79 15.00 4.21
C VAL A 870 -46.08 14.48 4.84
N GLU A 871 -46.98 15.40 5.16
CA GLU A 871 -48.34 15.13 5.62
C GLU A 871 -49.35 16.11 5.05
N ILE A 872 -50.63 15.70 4.98
CA ILE A 872 -51.71 16.60 4.55
C ILE A 872 -52.22 17.42 5.74
N GLY A 873 -52.19 18.75 5.60
CA GLY A 873 -52.67 19.68 6.61
C GLY A 873 -54.20 19.79 6.63
N ASP A 874 -54.73 20.41 7.69
CA ASP A 874 -56.17 20.71 7.83
C ASP A 874 -56.71 21.65 6.73
N ASP A 875 -55.80 22.36 6.03
CA ASP A 875 -56.11 23.22 4.90
C ASP A 875 -56.15 22.48 3.55
N GLY A 876 -55.82 21.19 3.54
CA GLY A 876 -55.88 20.31 2.39
C GLY A 876 -54.60 20.24 1.55
N PHE A 877 -53.51 20.91 1.94
CA PHE A 877 -52.24 20.89 1.22
C PHE A 877 -51.19 20.02 1.91
N TYR A 878 -50.17 19.59 1.17
CA TYR A 878 -49.02 18.87 1.72
C TYR A 878 -48.06 19.83 2.44
N HIS A 879 -47.62 19.40 3.62
CA HIS A 879 -46.62 20.06 4.45
C HIS A 879 -45.48 19.11 4.77
N VAL A 880 -44.27 19.65 4.90
CA VAL A 880 -43.12 18.92 5.43
C VAL A 880 -43.30 18.70 6.94
N LYS A 881 -43.20 17.45 7.38
CA LYS A 881 -43.25 17.07 8.80
C LYS A 881 -42.07 17.66 9.55
N ASP A 882 -42.32 18.07 10.79
CA ASP A 882 -41.31 18.60 11.71
C ASP A 882 -40.46 19.75 11.14
N SER A 883 -40.95 20.44 10.10
CA SER A 883 -40.24 21.58 9.49
C SER A 883 -40.12 22.74 10.47
N LEU A 884 -38.91 23.28 10.57
CA LEU A 884 -38.61 24.49 11.33
C LEU A 884 -38.71 25.76 10.48
N ALA A 885 -39.02 25.63 9.18
CA ALA A 885 -39.23 26.78 8.31
C ALA A 885 -40.57 27.46 8.61
N SER A 886 -40.62 28.78 8.44
CA SER A 886 -41.81 29.60 8.63
C SER A 886 -42.94 29.24 7.66
N ASP A 887 -42.56 28.70 6.50
CA ASP A 887 -43.45 28.13 5.49
C ASP A 887 -43.04 26.66 5.26
N ASN A 888 -43.91 25.73 5.65
CA ASN A 888 -43.66 24.30 5.52
C ASN A 888 -44.45 23.64 4.39
N TYR A 889 -45.02 24.41 3.46
CA TYR A 889 -45.76 23.85 2.34
C TYR A 889 -44.82 23.16 1.33
N VAL A 890 -45.35 22.16 0.65
CA VAL A 890 -44.73 21.58 -0.55
C VAL A 890 -45.22 22.32 -1.77
N TYR A 891 -44.27 22.83 -2.56
CA TYR A 891 -44.50 23.62 -3.77
C TYR A 891 -44.07 22.86 -5.01
N CYS A 892 -44.79 23.01 -6.11
CA CYS A 892 -44.39 22.48 -7.42
C CYS A 892 -44.22 23.64 -8.40
N ASP A 893 -43.08 23.70 -9.09
CA ASP A 893 -42.78 24.75 -10.07
C ASP A 893 -43.49 24.46 -11.40
N MET A 894 -44.42 25.33 -11.76
CA MET A 894 -45.22 25.17 -12.97
C MET A 894 -44.70 26.01 -14.14
N ALA A 895 -43.82 26.99 -13.89
CA ALA A 895 -43.53 28.07 -14.82
C ALA A 895 -42.14 28.00 -15.45
N TYR A 896 -41.20 27.29 -14.84
CA TYR A 896 -39.86 27.10 -15.40
C TYR A 896 -39.71 25.75 -16.08
N ILE A 897 -38.78 25.69 -17.04
CA ILE A 897 -38.50 24.48 -17.81
C ILE A 897 -37.94 23.43 -16.85
N ASN A 898 -38.52 22.24 -16.90
CA ASN A 898 -38.12 21.10 -16.08
C ASN A 898 -37.38 20.07 -16.95
N ASN A 899 -36.26 19.53 -16.45
CA ASN A 899 -35.42 18.58 -17.18
C ASN A 899 -36.11 17.25 -17.52
N ILE A 900 -37.07 16.81 -16.71
CA ILE A 900 -37.83 15.56 -16.90
C ILE A 900 -38.76 15.65 -18.11
N THR A 901 -39.31 16.84 -18.40
CA THR A 901 -40.30 17.01 -19.49
C THR A 901 -39.79 17.84 -20.66
N GLY A 902 -38.62 18.48 -20.55
CA GLY A 902 -38.05 19.38 -21.56
C GLY A 902 -38.85 20.68 -21.81
N VAL A 903 -39.97 20.88 -21.12
CA VAL A 903 -40.85 22.04 -21.16
C VAL A 903 -41.23 22.45 -19.72
N THR A 904 -42.04 23.49 -19.56
CA THR A 904 -42.60 23.81 -18.24
C THR A 904 -43.62 22.76 -17.82
N LEU A 905 -43.73 22.44 -16.52
CA LEU A 905 -44.75 21.49 -16.04
C LEU A 905 -46.18 21.96 -16.38
N LEU A 906 -46.43 23.27 -16.40
CA LEU A 906 -47.70 23.80 -16.89
C LEU A 906 -47.92 23.43 -18.34
N GLN A 907 -46.95 23.58 -19.23
CA GLN A 907 -47.09 23.19 -20.64
C GLN A 907 -47.25 21.68 -20.81
N ALA A 908 -46.49 20.88 -20.06
CA ALA A 908 -46.59 19.44 -20.06
C ALA A 908 -47.99 18.97 -19.66
N LEU A 909 -48.57 19.58 -18.62
CA LEU A 909 -49.85 19.17 -18.05
C LEU A 909 -51.09 19.90 -18.64
N SER A 910 -50.92 20.99 -19.40
CA SER A 910 -52.04 21.83 -19.92
C SER A 910 -52.23 21.86 -21.44
N SER A 911 -51.34 21.28 -22.25
CA SER A 911 -51.37 21.56 -23.70
C SER A 911 -52.40 20.72 -24.48
N LYS A 912 -53.13 21.43 -25.35
CA LYS A 912 -54.16 20.93 -26.30
C LYS A 912 -53.65 19.90 -27.34
N TYR A 913 -52.37 19.53 -27.31
CA TYR A 913 -51.74 18.52 -28.19
C TYR A 913 -51.14 17.33 -27.43
N ASN A 914 -51.40 17.21 -26.12
CA ASN A 914 -51.58 15.93 -25.42
C ASN A 914 -50.34 14.99 -25.54
N ALA A 915 -49.22 15.30 -24.89
CA ALA A 915 -47.98 14.54 -25.06
C ALA A 915 -46.85 14.94 -24.07
N PHE A 916 -46.22 13.98 -23.40
CA PHE A 916 -44.97 14.16 -22.64
C PHE A 916 -43.75 13.76 -23.49
N ASP A 917 -42.66 14.55 -23.41
CA ASP A 917 -41.34 14.23 -23.99
C ASP A 917 -40.43 13.70 -22.89
N PHE A 918 -40.23 12.38 -22.87
CA PHE A 918 -39.31 11.67 -21.96
C PHE A 918 -38.04 11.21 -22.68
N SER A 919 -37.65 11.87 -23.77
CA SER A 919 -36.41 11.53 -24.49
C SER A 919 -35.13 11.86 -23.70
N ARG A 920 -35.30 12.38 -22.48
CA ARG A 920 -34.22 12.80 -21.59
C ARG A 920 -34.35 12.16 -20.21
N ASP A 921 -33.20 11.85 -19.62
CA ASP A 921 -33.11 11.44 -18.22
C ASP A 921 -33.28 12.64 -17.28
N GLU A 922 -33.22 12.39 -15.97
CA GLU A 922 -33.39 13.43 -14.93
C GLU A 922 -32.28 14.48 -14.98
N PHE A 923 -31.17 14.17 -15.65
CA PHE A 923 -30.04 15.06 -15.91
C PHE A 923 -30.18 15.88 -17.19
N GLY A 924 -31.29 15.72 -17.92
CA GLY A 924 -31.54 16.41 -19.19
C GLY A 924 -30.68 15.88 -20.35
N GLN A 925 -29.98 14.76 -20.17
CA GLN A 925 -29.20 14.10 -21.22
C GLN A 925 -30.13 13.27 -22.10
N LYS A 926 -29.79 13.12 -23.38
CA LYS A 926 -30.58 12.24 -24.26
C LYS A 926 -30.31 10.79 -23.87
N ILE A 927 -31.37 10.02 -23.65
CA ILE A 927 -31.28 8.57 -23.41
C ILE A 927 -31.01 7.89 -24.76
N VAL A 928 -29.77 7.47 -25.03
CA VAL A 928 -29.36 6.83 -26.29
C VAL A 928 -28.46 5.65 -25.96
N ASP A 929 -28.76 4.46 -26.49
CA ASP A 929 -27.84 3.31 -26.36
C ASP A 929 -26.65 3.39 -27.33
N GLU A 930 -25.64 2.51 -27.16
CA GLU A 930 -24.39 2.50 -27.95
C GLU A 930 -24.62 2.41 -29.48
N ASP A 931 -25.77 1.90 -29.90
CA ASP A 931 -26.14 1.71 -31.31
C ASP A 931 -27.02 2.86 -31.87
N GLY A 932 -27.39 3.85 -31.05
CA GLY A 932 -28.16 5.01 -31.46
C GLY A 932 -29.69 4.85 -31.37
N TYR A 933 -30.18 3.89 -30.59
CA TYR A 933 -31.61 3.61 -30.40
C TYR A 933 -32.12 4.13 -29.05
N TYR A 934 -33.44 4.38 -28.98
CA TYR A 934 -34.16 4.64 -27.73
C TYR A 934 -34.86 3.35 -27.27
N ARG A 935 -34.68 2.94 -26.02
CA ARG A 935 -35.26 1.72 -25.44
C ARG A 935 -36.45 2.08 -24.54
N VAL A 936 -37.63 1.52 -24.82
CA VAL A 936 -38.78 1.55 -23.91
C VAL A 936 -39.22 0.11 -23.67
N THR A 937 -39.24 -0.31 -22.40
CA THR A 937 -39.62 -1.67 -21.98
C THR A 937 -41.01 -1.66 -21.36
N TYR A 938 -41.89 -2.55 -21.81
CA TYR A 938 -43.22 -2.77 -21.24
C TYR A 938 -43.37 -4.22 -20.75
N PHE A 939 -44.26 -4.45 -19.80
CA PHE A 939 -44.68 -5.79 -19.38
C PHE A 939 -46.18 -5.93 -19.60
N ASP A 940 -46.61 -6.98 -20.32
CA ASP A 940 -48.05 -7.22 -20.52
C ASP A 940 -48.75 -7.63 -19.21
N ASP A 941 -50.08 -7.72 -19.25
CA ASP A 941 -50.94 -8.10 -18.11
C ASP A 941 -50.63 -9.51 -17.53
N GLN A 942 -49.69 -10.24 -18.12
CA GLN A 942 -49.19 -11.54 -17.68
C GLN A 942 -47.72 -11.48 -17.22
N ASN A 943 -47.15 -10.28 -17.05
CA ASN A 943 -45.74 -9.99 -16.74
C ASN A 943 -44.73 -10.48 -17.79
N ASN A 944 -45.13 -10.65 -19.05
CA ASN A 944 -44.17 -10.93 -20.11
C ASN A 944 -43.53 -9.63 -20.60
N MET A 945 -42.20 -9.59 -20.61
CA MET A 945 -41.44 -8.45 -21.12
C MET A 945 -41.61 -8.31 -22.63
N ILE A 946 -42.15 -7.18 -23.08
CA ILE A 946 -42.25 -6.79 -24.48
C ILE A 946 -41.31 -5.59 -24.70
N ARG A 947 -40.30 -5.76 -25.56
CA ARG A 947 -39.28 -4.74 -25.85
C ARG A 947 -39.58 -4.05 -27.19
N TYR A 948 -39.50 -2.72 -27.20
CA TYR A 948 -39.55 -1.92 -28.44
C TYR A 948 -38.26 -1.11 -28.62
N TYR A 949 -37.86 -0.92 -29.88
CA TYR A 949 -36.72 -0.07 -30.29
C TYR A 949 -37.25 1.04 -31.19
N VAL A 950 -36.96 2.31 -30.87
CA VAL A 950 -37.24 3.45 -31.76
C VAL A 950 -35.93 3.93 -32.40
N CYS A 951 -35.92 4.03 -33.72
CA CYS A 951 -34.76 4.29 -34.58
C CYS A 951 -34.76 5.72 -35.15
N TYR A 952 -33.60 6.38 -35.20
CA TYR A 952 -33.34 7.51 -36.09
C TYR A 952 -32.01 7.29 -36.85
N ASP A 953 -32.01 7.38 -38.19
CA ASP A 953 -30.77 7.59 -38.97
C ASP A 953 -30.45 9.10 -39.06
N LYS A 954 -29.16 9.41 -39.14
CA LYS A 954 -28.48 10.72 -39.25
C LYS A 954 -28.96 11.61 -40.42
N ASN A 955 -29.97 11.18 -41.19
CA ASN A 955 -30.54 11.90 -42.34
C ASN A 955 -32.05 12.21 -42.22
N ASN A 956 -32.72 11.93 -41.09
CA ASN A 956 -34.15 12.27 -40.86
C ASN A 956 -35.18 11.64 -41.83
N GLU A 957 -34.98 10.42 -42.35
CA GLU A 957 -36.04 9.66 -43.04
C GLU A 957 -36.48 8.43 -42.21
N TYR A 958 -37.80 8.22 -42.08
CA TYR A 958 -38.46 7.27 -41.16
C TYR A 958 -38.60 5.86 -41.72
N PHE A 959 -38.54 4.84 -40.85
CA PHE A 959 -39.16 3.53 -41.13
C PHE A 959 -39.78 2.85 -39.89
N GLU A 960 -40.97 2.29 -40.16
CA GLU A 960 -41.90 1.39 -39.44
C GLU A 960 -41.65 0.96 -37.97
N VAL A 961 -42.61 1.35 -37.11
CA VAL A 961 -42.92 0.72 -35.82
C VAL A 961 -43.69 -0.58 -36.06
N GLU A 962 -43.14 -1.74 -35.72
CA GLU A 962 -43.91 -2.98 -35.69
C GLU A 962 -44.67 -3.11 -34.36
N ASN A 963 -45.95 -2.71 -34.42
CA ASN A 963 -47.10 -3.07 -33.58
C ASN A 963 -47.04 -2.76 -32.07
N ILE A 964 -47.61 -1.60 -31.69
CA ILE A 964 -48.04 -1.31 -30.32
C ILE A 964 -49.58 -1.30 -30.31
N GLY A 965 -50.18 -2.28 -29.64
CA GLY A 965 -51.59 -2.25 -29.27
C GLY A 965 -51.83 -1.23 -28.15
N ASP A 966 -52.90 -0.44 -28.28
CA ASP A 966 -53.70 0.31 -27.28
C ASP A 966 -53.09 0.82 -25.95
N ASN A 967 -51.78 1.11 -25.84
CA ASN A 967 -51.15 1.63 -24.62
C ASN A 967 -50.89 3.15 -24.59
N GLY A 968 -51.68 3.96 -25.32
CA GLY A 968 -51.66 5.42 -25.15
C GLY A 968 -50.50 6.20 -25.79
N TYR A 969 -49.63 5.55 -26.58
CA TYR A 969 -48.57 6.20 -27.34
C TYR A 969 -49.09 6.67 -28.72
N THR A 970 -48.78 7.91 -29.12
CA THR A 970 -49.07 8.42 -30.47
C THR A 970 -47.82 9.02 -31.10
N GLU A 971 -47.58 8.76 -32.39
CA GLU A 971 -46.51 9.41 -33.17
C GLU A 971 -47.04 10.62 -33.96
N GLU A 972 -46.42 11.78 -33.79
CA GLU A 972 -46.66 12.96 -34.62
C GLU A 972 -45.33 13.70 -34.88
N ASN A 973 -44.93 13.85 -36.15
CA ASN A 973 -43.69 14.52 -36.57
C ASN A 973 -42.38 13.97 -35.97
N GLY A 974 -42.31 12.70 -35.55
CA GLY A 974 -41.03 12.02 -35.28
C GLY A 974 -40.64 11.94 -33.83
N TYR A 975 -41.62 12.20 -33.00
CA TYR A 975 -41.52 12.11 -31.56
C TYR A 975 -42.57 11.11 -31.09
N THR A 976 -42.14 10.24 -30.19
CA THR A 976 -43.01 9.32 -29.45
C THR A 976 -43.52 10.05 -28.23
N TYR A 977 -44.84 10.10 -28.06
CA TYR A 977 -45.47 10.88 -26.99
C TYR A 977 -46.29 10.01 -26.05
N VAL A 978 -46.20 10.28 -24.74
CA VAL A 978 -46.98 9.59 -23.69
C VAL A 978 -48.20 10.41 -23.29
N LYS A 979 -49.35 9.76 -23.09
CA LYS A 979 -50.61 10.36 -22.60
C LYS A 979 -51.16 9.58 -21.41
N PHE A 980 -51.90 10.27 -20.55
CA PHE A 980 -52.80 9.60 -19.59
C PHE A 980 -53.99 9.01 -20.34
N THR A 981 -54.24 7.72 -20.11
CA THR A 981 -55.39 7.00 -20.63
C THR A 981 -56.64 7.31 -19.81
N ASP A 982 -57.84 6.98 -20.32
CA ASP A 982 -59.08 7.10 -19.54
C ASP A 982 -59.03 6.26 -18.24
N GLU A 983 -58.31 5.14 -18.26
CA GLU A 983 -58.08 4.29 -17.08
C GLU A 983 -57.16 4.99 -16.06
N ASP A 984 -56.08 5.63 -16.51
CA ASP A 984 -55.19 6.43 -15.64
C ASP A 984 -55.98 7.56 -14.95
N LEU A 985 -56.86 8.23 -15.70
CA LEU A 985 -57.69 9.30 -15.17
C LEU A 985 -58.76 8.79 -14.19
N GLU A 986 -59.34 7.60 -14.45
CA GLU A 986 -60.26 6.95 -13.52
C GLU A 986 -59.57 6.56 -12.20
N LYS A 987 -58.30 6.07 -12.24
CA LYS A 987 -57.49 5.76 -11.05
C LYS A 987 -57.38 6.95 -10.09
N ILE A 988 -57.28 8.18 -10.62
CA ILE A 988 -57.17 9.41 -9.82
C ILE A 988 -58.47 10.21 -9.73
N GLY A 989 -59.59 9.67 -10.22
CA GLY A 989 -60.91 10.31 -10.14
C GLY A 989 -61.11 11.55 -11.01
N LEU A 990 -60.29 11.74 -12.04
CA LEU A 990 -60.42 12.85 -13.00
C LEU A 990 -61.07 12.39 -14.31
N LYS A 991 -61.69 13.34 -15.01
CA LYS A 991 -62.19 13.12 -16.39
C LYS A 991 -61.36 13.85 -17.43
N ASP A 992 -60.73 14.95 -17.02
CA ASP A 992 -59.87 15.79 -17.85
C ASP A 992 -58.83 16.42 -16.92
N TYR A 993 -57.59 15.96 -17.01
CA TYR A 993 -56.49 16.51 -16.21
C TYR A 993 -56.05 17.88 -16.72
N THR A 994 -56.23 18.21 -18.01
CA THR A 994 -55.86 19.49 -18.59
C THR A 994 -56.75 20.61 -18.07
N GLU A 995 -58.07 20.40 -18.03
CA GLU A 995 -59.02 21.35 -17.44
C GLU A 995 -58.73 21.53 -15.94
N TYR A 996 -58.55 20.43 -15.20
CA TYR A 996 -58.23 20.45 -13.77
C TYR A 996 -56.92 21.20 -13.48
N VAL A 997 -55.81 20.84 -14.13
CA VAL A 997 -54.50 21.48 -13.89
C VAL A 997 -54.55 22.96 -14.28
N THR A 998 -55.20 23.30 -15.39
CA THR A 998 -55.33 24.71 -15.81
C THR A 998 -56.13 25.52 -14.78
N GLU A 999 -57.25 25.00 -14.28
CA GLU A 999 -58.04 25.68 -13.25
C GLU A 999 -57.29 25.77 -11.92
N TYR A 1000 -56.62 24.68 -11.53
CA TYR A 1000 -55.86 24.58 -10.29
C TYR A 1000 -54.68 25.56 -10.27
N VAL A 1001 -53.88 25.60 -11.35
CA VAL A 1001 -52.75 26.53 -11.48
C VAL A 1001 -53.26 27.98 -11.52
N ASN A 1002 -54.29 28.29 -12.31
CA ASN A 1002 -54.84 29.66 -12.34
C ASN A 1002 -55.37 30.13 -10.97
N SER A 1003 -55.80 29.21 -10.11
CA SER A 1003 -56.37 29.52 -8.80
C SER A 1003 -55.33 29.56 -7.67
N ASN A 1004 -54.24 28.78 -7.78
CA ASN A 1004 -53.29 28.55 -6.69
C ASN A 1004 -51.86 29.00 -7.00
N MET A 1005 -51.56 29.47 -8.21
CA MET A 1005 -50.20 29.90 -8.57
C MET A 1005 -49.81 31.18 -7.83
N VAL A 1006 -48.62 31.15 -7.24
CA VAL A 1006 -48.03 32.30 -6.55
C VAL A 1006 -47.59 33.32 -7.61
N THR A 1007 -48.18 34.52 -7.58
CA THR A 1007 -47.99 35.53 -8.64
C THR A 1007 -47.28 36.80 -8.22
N ASN A 1008 -47.18 37.15 -6.92
CA ASN A 1008 -46.65 38.47 -6.53
C ASN A 1008 -46.02 38.60 -5.13
N GLU A 1009 -45.86 37.53 -4.33
CA GLU A 1009 -45.48 37.69 -2.91
C GLU A 1009 -44.09 37.16 -2.53
N HIS A 1010 -43.53 36.21 -3.30
CA HIS A 1010 -42.17 35.69 -3.10
C HIS A 1010 -41.51 35.44 -4.47
N LEU A 1011 -40.42 36.15 -4.79
CA LEU A 1011 -39.69 36.00 -6.07
C LEU A 1011 -39.25 34.54 -6.32
N GLU A 1012 -38.89 33.82 -5.24
CA GLU A 1012 -38.44 32.42 -5.28
C GLU A 1012 -39.56 31.41 -5.57
N LEU A 1013 -40.82 31.75 -5.26
CA LEU A 1013 -41.99 30.91 -5.52
C LEU A 1013 -42.79 31.37 -6.74
N TYR A 1014 -42.31 32.37 -7.48
CA TYR A 1014 -43.04 32.89 -8.62
C TYR A 1014 -43.28 31.79 -9.65
N GLY A 1015 -44.56 31.49 -9.92
CA GLY A 1015 -44.92 30.40 -10.84
C GLY A 1015 -45.06 29.02 -10.18
N CYS A 1016 -44.84 28.90 -8.86
CA CYS A 1016 -45.10 27.68 -8.12
C CYS A 1016 -46.56 27.60 -7.63
N VAL A 1017 -47.05 26.37 -7.40
CA VAL A 1017 -48.33 26.07 -6.75
C VAL A 1017 -48.11 25.23 -5.51
N LYS A 1018 -48.95 25.40 -4.48
CA LYS A 1018 -49.01 24.45 -3.36
C LYS A 1018 -49.57 23.12 -3.83
N VAL A 1019 -49.02 22.02 -3.36
CA VAL A 1019 -49.46 20.68 -3.76
C VAL A 1019 -50.55 20.19 -2.80
N ASP A 1020 -51.75 19.89 -3.31
CA ASP A 1020 -52.83 19.22 -2.57
C ASP A 1020 -52.88 17.72 -2.90
N GLU A 1021 -53.79 16.99 -2.25
CA GLU A 1021 -53.95 15.55 -2.47
C GLU A 1021 -54.25 15.19 -3.94
N GLN A 1022 -55.08 15.98 -4.60
CA GLN A 1022 -55.54 15.68 -5.96
C GLN A 1022 -54.46 16.03 -6.99
N PHE A 1023 -53.70 17.08 -6.76
CA PHE A 1023 -52.59 17.52 -7.60
C PHE A 1023 -51.38 16.59 -7.44
N ALA A 1024 -51.07 16.12 -6.23
CA ALA A 1024 -50.06 15.09 -6.00
C ALA A 1024 -50.36 13.81 -6.78
N LYS A 1025 -51.63 13.40 -6.89
CA LYS A 1025 -52.04 12.24 -7.71
C LYS A 1025 -51.79 12.47 -9.20
N VAL A 1026 -51.99 13.70 -9.70
CA VAL A 1026 -51.67 14.05 -11.10
C VAL A 1026 -50.16 14.00 -11.35
N LEU A 1027 -49.36 14.55 -10.42
CA LEU A 1027 -47.90 14.47 -10.48
C LEU A 1027 -47.40 13.03 -10.35
N GLY A 1028 -48.04 12.22 -9.50
CA GLY A 1028 -47.74 10.80 -9.34
C GLY A 1028 -47.95 10.02 -10.64
N LEU A 1029 -49.08 10.23 -11.33
CA LEU A 1029 -49.29 9.63 -12.65
C LEU A 1029 -48.24 10.06 -13.68
N LEU A 1030 -47.79 11.32 -13.63
CA LEU A 1030 -46.71 11.79 -14.50
C LEU A 1030 -45.42 11.00 -14.24
N MET A 1031 -45.07 10.80 -12.98
CA MET A 1031 -43.89 10.04 -12.57
C MET A 1031 -44.02 8.54 -12.84
N ASP A 1032 -45.20 7.95 -12.67
CA ASP A 1032 -45.47 6.54 -13.04
C ASP A 1032 -45.22 6.29 -14.53
N LYS A 1033 -45.53 7.27 -15.39
CA LYS A 1033 -45.21 7.22 -16.82
C LYS A 1033 -43.73 7.44 -17.12
N TYR A 1034 -42.96 8.02 -16.19
CA TYR A 1034 -41.55 8.35 -16.36
C TYR A 1034 -40.61 7.25 -15.85
N THR A 1035 -40.86 6.67 -14.66
CA THR A 1035 -39.89 5.82 -13.93
C THR A 1035 -40.43 4.43 -13.53
N PHE A 1036 -41.49 3.93 -14.18
CA PHE A 1036 -42.28 2.72 -13.86
C PHE A 1036 -43.34 2.91 -12.74
N GLU A 1037 -44.48 2.19 -12.83
CA GLU A 1037 -45.65 2.34 -11.94
C GLU A 1037 -45.35 1.97 -10.48
N GLY A 1038 -45.78 2.81 -9.53
CA GLY A 1038 -46.06 2.37 -8.15
C GLY A 1038 -45.09 2.81 -7.05
N VAL A 1039 -44.19 3.76 -7.31
CA VAL A 1039 -43.30 4.34 -6.28
C VAL A 1039 -44.05 5.40 -5.48
N GLU A 1040 -44.33 5.11 -4.21
CA GLU A 1040 -44.95 6.05 -3.27
C GLU A 1040 -44.06 7.30 -3.12
N PHE A 1041 -44.65 8.49 -3.19
CA PHE A 1041 -43.98 9.80 -3.10
C PHE A 1041 -43.04 10.22 -4.24
N SER A 1042 -42.97 9.48 -5.35
CA SER A 1042 -42.17 9.86 -6.54
C SER A 1042 -42.44 11.27 -7.08
N TRP A 1043 -43.66 11.78 -6.89
CA TRP A 1043 -44.08 13.14 -7.25
C TRP A 1043 -43.31 14.25 -6.51
N LEU A 1044 -42.68 13.97 -5.36
CA LEU A 1044 -41.84 14.94 -4.65
C LEU A 1044 -40.57 15.31 -5.42
N LYS A 1045 -40.15 14.52 -6.42
CA LYS A 1045 -39.07 14.88 -7.35
C LYS A 1045 -39.36 16.15 -8.16
N LEU A 1046 -40.64 16.48 -8.32
CA LEU A 1046 -41.10 17.69 -9.02
C LEU A 1046 -41.34 18.87 -8.07
N CYS A 1047 -41.07 18.68 -6.77
CA CYS A 1047 -41.49 19.59 -5.72
C CYS A 1047 -40.32 20.18 -4.93
N TYR A 1048 -40.61 21.28 -4.26
CA TYR A 1048 -39.71 22.10 -3.47
C TYR A 1048 -40.34 22.42 -2.12
N TYR A 1049 -39.52 22.72 -1.13
CA TYR A 1049 -39.96 23.19 0.19
C TYR A 1049 -38.91 24.13 0.78
N PHE A 1050 -39.29 24.96 1.75
CA PHE A 1050 -38.31 25.75 2.49
C PHE A 1050 -37.64 24.90 3.57
N LYS A 1051 -36.32 24.76 3.47
CA LYS A 1051 -35.46 24.16 4.49
C LYS A 1051 -34.92 25.25 5.40
N TYR A 1052 -35.07 25.06 6.71
CA TYR A 1052 -34.45 25.91 7.72
C TYR A 1052 -32.99 25.47 7.92
N LEU A 1053 -32.05 26.40 7.73
CA LEU A 1053 -30.60 26.19 7.79
C LEU A 1053 -29.96 26.78 9.05
N GLY A 1054 -30.76 27.26 10.00
CA GLY A 1054 -30.25 27.73 11.29
C GLY A 1054 -29.89 26.57 12.23
N PRO A 1055 -29.06 26.82 13.26
CA PRO A 1055 -28.68 25.79 14.23
C PRO A 1055 -29.93 25.20 14.89
N THR A 1056 -30.10 23.89 14.77
CA THR A 1056 -31.19 23.12 15.39
C THR A 1056 -30.73 22.71 16.78
N SER A 1057 -31.50 23.05 17.81
CA SER A 1057 -31.21 22.61 19.17
C SER A 1057 -31.71 21.18 19.37
N SER A 1058 -30.99 20.16 18.87
CA SER A 1058 -31.10 18.78 19.34
C SER A 1058 -30.06 17.84 18.72
N ASN A 1059 -29.17 17.36 19.60
CA ASN A 1059 -28.25 16.21 19.53
C ASN A 1059 -27.17 16.19 18.46
#